data_AF-A0A8H4WM82-F1
#
_entry.id   AF-A0A8H4WM82-F1
#
_cell.length_a   1.000
_cell.length_b   1.000
_cell.length_c   1.000
_cell.angle_alpha   90.00
_cell.angle_beta   90.00
_cell.angle_gamma   90.00
#
_symmetry.space_group_name_H-M   'P 1'
#
loop_
_entity.id
_entity.type
_entity.pdbx_description
1 polymer ?
#
loop_
_entity_poly.entity_id
_entity_poly.type
_entity_poly.pdbx_seq_one_letter_code
_entity_poly.pdbx_strand_id
1 'polypeptide(L)'
;MKSEPLVDEIAAVECEDSAGFWGESTRATLLLIRGLLAGGVLAFCLGQKRWRVNYGPDRSRNPPTRLCVPYRAKDSPSLRSEFSHPDVVILLTCLNYYYAGLGDDDIFLAFNHLVGSDQASAEYQEWANDGSKLPPTYQQLVGVNLDDRSHCTDHVFPALRFSKATVDYFLTHVVFPKEMKEFPDKLSASGWDIGEIKTHPTVGFSGTNDSRETLPLSVSQLDLPEQNHTNALVLEYLLRPENSVACIPQHVQPCKSDAEVILDLVLDQNPPAQVILDVGAQILELSNHDLAAHWLKLLRKEGPVQAVVFVNDKDDICVLDRTGRVELLQISPFARQMEACFVFLDEAHTRGIDLKLPSNYRAAVTLGPGITKDKLVQGTKFGFFISGKARTDYAPACMRMRKLGNGQSVVFCVPEEVKSNILALSGKDKNSQITVADVLLWAISETWIDSRHSIPLWAVQGTRFERQRELWQAYRQNDCLDLTPRQAQEFLEPECQTLEQRYRPGHQARPSFNCPSDTSPNLNLIWKRCRKFEGLDTSSSLQEEQERELAPEVESERQVQRPPSATPETHHIHPHISSFVTTGILVRSSEAYEPAYLTLRNTSAACFLDVSQFPSSLLASNDFVRTIKTSPSSHFVADAFQRPVRWVLTSRNHVVDDGTPQLRMMIISPYEANGLMSKIRESRVVTLHLYAPRQSRGFPSLDRLRLYTVPDDVVKTEIPDIFRMLLNLFSGQLYLESYSEYRDLCEFLGVASVKTPPGLVVAADGFIKRGFPGAKTGFSQSPLKFLEILMSQIRKDCQRIGRTHIGKIVSGQLLFPLDFEESATACIEAGLQMASLGP
;
A
#
# COMPACT_ATOMS: atom_id res chain seq x y z
N MET A 1 19.13 -10.78 10.43
CA MET A 1 18.92 -9.71 11.43
C MET A 1 18.63 -10.36 12.77
N LYS A 2 19.08 -9.79 13.91
CA LYS A 2 18.57 -10.22 15.22
C LYS A 2 17.05 -9.95 15.24
N SER A 3 16.24 -10.93 15.66
CA SER A 3 14.77 -10.82 15.65
C SER A 3 14.26 -9.79 16.68
N GLU A 4 14.97 -9.65 17.80
CA GLU A 4 14.63 -8.70 18.86
C GLU A 4 15.83 -7.85 19.28
N PRO A 5 15.67 -6.52 19.37
CA PRO A 5 16.67 -5.62 19.95
C PRO A 5 16.75 -5.81 21.46
N LEU A 6 17.92 -5.53 22.03
CA LEU A 6 18.15 -5.53 23.48
C LEU A 6 17.40 -4.37 24.16
N VAL A 7 17.12 -4.51 25.46
CA VAL A 7 16.44 -3.47 26.26
C VAL A 7 17.17 -2.12 26.16
N ASP A 8 18.50 -2.12 26.21
CA ASP A 8 19.30 -0.90 26.10
C ASP A 8 19.22 -0.27 24.69
N GLU A 9 19.09 -1.09 23.64
CA GLU A 9 18.91 -0.62 22.25
C GLU A 9 17.52 0.00 22.05
N ILE A 10 16.49 -0.59 22.67
CA ILE A 10 15.13 -0.03 22.68
C ILE A 10 15.14 1.30 23.44
N ALA A 11 15.72 1.34 24.64
CA ALA A 11 15.81 2.54 25.46
C ALA A 11 16.59 3.66 24.75
N ALA A 12 17.66 3.35 24.01
CA ALA A 12 18.41 4.34 23.25
C ALA A 12 17.59 5.03 22.14
N VAL A 13 16.59 4.35 21.57
CA VAL A 13 15.69 4.91 20.55
C VAL A 13 14.47 5.58 21.18
N GLU A 14 13.87 4.96 22.21
CA GLU A 14 12.65 5.43 22.88
C GLU A 14 12.92 6.52 23.95
N CYS A 15 14.17 6.85 24.27
CA CYS A 15 14.51 7.89 25.25
C CYS A 15 14.02 9.27 24.77
N GLU A 16 13.27 9.98 25.62
CA GLU A 16 12.71 11.31 25.36
C GLU A 16 13.74 12.46 25.40
N ASP A 17 15.03 12.15 25.58
CA ASP A 17 16.07 13.18 25.50
C ASP A 17 15.97 13.90 24.16
N SER A 18 16.01 15.24 24.20
CA SER A 18 15.66 16.20 23.15
C SER A 18 16.26 16.03 21.72
N ALA A 19 17.03 14.98 21.47
CA ALA A 19 17.55 14.51 20.19
C ALA A 19 16.88 13.22 19.65
N GLY A 20 15.91 12.63 20.37
CA GLY A 20 15.29 11.35 20.04
C GLY A 20 14.41 11.40 18.77
N PHE A 21 14.58 10.40 17.91
CA PHE A 21 13.74 10.16 16.73
C PHE A 21 12.38 9.53 17.09
N TRP A 22 12.13 9.22 18.35
CA TRP A 22 10.89 8.63 18.86
C TRP A 22 10.01 9.71 19.51
N GLY A 23 9.19 10.38 18.69
CA GLY A 23 8.21 11.38 19.14
C GLY A 23 6.84 11.15 18.52
N GLU A 24 5.84 11.94 18.92
CA GLU A 24 4.45 11.78 18.43
C GLU A 24 4.34 11.74 16.90
N SER A 25 5.17 12.52 16.18
CA SER A 25 5.13 12.60 14.71
C SER A 25 5.82 11.44 13.98
N THR A 26 6.74 10.72 14.63
CA THR A 26 7.58 9.69 13.98
C THR A 26 7.32 8.28 14.48
N ARG A 27 6.75 8.14 15.68
CA ARG A 27 6.51 6.87 16.36
C ARG A 27 5.74 5.86 15.51
N ALA A 28 4.61 6.29 14.92
CA ALA A 28 3.78 5.42 14.07
C ALA A 28 4.56 4.92 12.83
N THR A 29 5.28 5.82 12.15
CA THR A 29 6.08 5.49 10.96
C THR A 29 7.21 4.51 11.30
N LEU A 30 7.92 4.71 12.41
CA LEU A 30 8.99 3.80 12.84
C LEU A 30 8.46 2.40 13.19
N LEU A 31 7.32 2.32 13.86
CA LEU A 31 6.64 1.05 14.14
C LEU A 31 6.21 0.34 12.87
N LEU A 32 5.65 1.06 11.89
CA LEU A 32 5.26 0.50 10.61
C LEU A 32 6.47 0.00 9.81
N ILE A 33 7.56 0.78 9.74
CA ILE A 33 8.82 0.35 9.09
C ILE A 33 9.36 -0.91 9.75
N ARG A 34 9.33 -0.98 11.09
CA ARG A 34 9.71 -2.18 11.82
C ARG A 34 8.84 -3.37 11.43
N GLY A 35 7.51 -3.19 11.35
CA GLY A 35 6.59 -4.22 10.90
C GLY A 35 6.89 -4.74 9.51
N LEU A 36 7.08 -3.82 8.56
CA LEU A 36 7.39 -4.12 7.16
C LEU A 36 8.69 -4.91 7.01
N LEU A 37 9.75 -4.52 7.73
CA LEU A 37 11.09 -5.10 7.60
C LEU A 37 11.35 -6.23 8.60
N ALA A 38 11.38 -5.90 9.90
CA ALA A 38 11.72 -6.85 10.96
C ALA A 38 10.56 -7.78 11.33
N GLY A 39 9.31 -7.32 11.18
CA GLY A 39 8.10 -8.15 11.31
C GLY A 39 7.87 -9.07 10.10
N GLY A 40 8.67 -8.92 9.04
CA GLY A 40 8.68 -9.82 7.89
C GLY A 40 7.50 -9.65 6.92
N VAL A 41 6.68 -8.60 7.05
CA VAL A 41 5.51 -8.40 6.17
C VAL A 41 5.94 -8.30 4.70
N LEU A 42 7.00 -7.54 4.39
CA LEU A 42 7.52 -7.44 3.02
C LEU A 42 8.11 -8.76 2.54
N ALA A 43 8.89 -9.44 3.39
CA ALA A 43 9.47 -10.73 3.05
C ALA A 43 8.38 -11.78 2.75
N PHE A 44 7.28 -11.77 3.49
CA PHE A 44 6.12 -12.61 3.26
C PHE A 44 5.41 -12.25 1.95
N CYS A 45 5.04 -10.99 1.75
CA CYS A 45 4.28 -10.57 0.57
C CYS A 45 5.08 -10.69 -0.73
N LEU A 46 6.38 -10.39 -0.72
CA LEU A 46 7.23 -10.43 -1.92
C LEU A 46 7.91 -11.79 -2.13
N GLY A 47 8.19 -12.53 -1.06
CA GLY A 47 8.90 -13.80 -1.12
C GLY A 47 8.00 -15.04 -1.16
N GLN A 48 6.82 -14.99 -0.54
CA GLN A 48 5.94 -16.17 -0.40
C GLN A 48 4.62 -16.06 -1.18
N LYS A 49 4.21 -14.85 -1.59
CA LYS A 49 2.94 -14.64 -2.30
C LYS A 49 3.20 -14.26 -3.76
N ARG A 50 2.73 -15.10 -4.67
CA ARG A 50 2.78 -14.87 -6.12
C ARG A 50 1.46 -14.29 -6.61
N TRP A 51 1.55 -13.19 -7.35
CA TRP A 51 0.39 -12.55 -7.97
C TRP A 51 -0.30 -13.51 -8.93
N ARG A 52 -1.64 -13.49 -8.95
CA ARG A 52 -2.53 -14.42 -9.68
C ARG A 52 -2.47 -15.87 -9.25
N VAL A 53 -1.55 -16.30 -8.39
CA VAL A 53 -1.44 -17.67 -7.89
C VAL A 53 -1.93 -17.78 -6.45
N ASN A 54 -1.42 -16.90 -5.57
CA ASN A 54 -1.78 -16.88 -4.16
C ASN A 54 -2.71 -15.74 -3.78
N TYR A 55 -2.82 -14.71 -4.62
CA TYR A 55 -3.71 -13.57 -4.41
C TYR A 55 -4.09 -12.86 -5.71
N GLY A 56 -5.21 -12.15 -5.67
CA GLY A 56 -5.69 -11.29 -6.75
C GLY A 56 -7.10 -10.78 -6.48
N PRO A 57 -7.74 -10.11 -7.45
CA PRO A 57 -9.09 -9.56 -7.29
C PRO A 57 -10.17 -10.63 -7.51
N ASP A 58 -11.26 -10.55 -6.76
CA ASP A 58 -12.45 -11.38 -7.00
C ASP A 58 -13.66 -10.50 -7.34
N ARG A 59 -13.89 -10.34 -8.64
CA ARG A 59 -15.02 -9.54 -9.17
C ARG A 59 -16.36 -10.26 -9.06
N SER A 60 -16.36 -11.55 -8.69
CA SER A 60 -17.59 -12.35 -8.58
C SER A 60 -18.25 -12.25 -7.20
N ARG A 61 -17.57 -11.67 -6.20
CA ARG A 61 -18.13 -11.51 -4.85
C ARG A 61 -19.37 -10.63 -4.84
N ASN A 62 -20.27 -10.99 -3.94
CA ASN A 62 -21.44 -10.20 -3.62
C ASN A 62 -21.54 -10.04 -2.09
N PRO A 63 -21.31 -8.85 -1.52
CA PRO A 63 -20.97 -7.59 -2.22
C PRO A 63 -19.58 -7.61 -2.87
N PRO A 64 -19.35 -6.78 -3.92
CA PRO A 64 -18.06 -6.70 -4.58
C PRO A 64 -17.00 -6.09 -3.67
N THR A 65 -15.76 -6.55 -3.79
CA THR A 65 -14.58 -5.98 -3.13
C THR A 65 -13.51 -5.64 -4.16
N ARG A 66 -12.79 -4.54 -3.93
CA ARG A 66 -11.60 -4.11 -4.65
C ARG A 66 -10.30 -4.50 -3.93
N LEU A 67 -10.38 -5.09 -2.75
CA LEU A 67 -9.24 -5.66 -2.05
C LEU A 67 -8.81 -6.98 -2.70
N CYS A 68 -7.52 -7.30 -2.56
CA CYS A 68 -7.04 -8.62 -2.94
C CYS A 68 -7.49 -9.69 -1.95
N VAL A 69 -7.88 -10.83 -2.50
CA VAL A 69 -8.31 -12.01 -1.75
C VAL A 69 -7.33 -13.16 -1.96
N PRO A 70 -7.25 -14.12 -1.03
CA PRO A 70 -6.46 -15.33 -1.22
C PRO A 70 -6.96 -16.15 -2.39
N TYR A 71 -6.03 -16.73 -3.14
CA TYR A 71 -6.33 -17.64 -4.25
C TYR A 71 -5.96 -19.08 -3.85
N ARG A 72 -6.77 -20.03 -4.32
CA ARG A 72 -6.54 -21.47 -4.09
C ARG A 72 -5.58 -22.08 -5.10
N ALA A 73 -5.53 -21.47 -6.28
CA ALA A 73 -4.69 -21.80 -7.42
C ALA A 73 -4.64 -20.60 -8.37
N LYS A 74 -3.84 -20.69 -9.43
CA LYS A 74 -3.82 -19.70 -10.53
C LYS A 74 -5.23 -19.26 -10.94
N ASP A 75 -5.48 -17.95 -10.89
CA ASP A 75 -6.71 -17.26 -11.27
C ASP A 75 -8.00 -17.80 -10.61
N SER A 76 -7.86 -18.53 -9.51
CA SER A 76 -8.97 -19.14 -8.77
C SER A 76 -9.08 -18.52 -7.37
N PRO A 77 -9.84 -17.43 -7.19
CA PRO A 77 -10.06 -16.81 -5.88
C PRO A 77 -10.74 -17.77 -4.90
N SER A 78 -10.41 -17.64 -3.61
CA SER A 78 -11.20 -18.28 -2.57
C SER A 78 -12.53 -17.56 -2.44
N LEU A 79 -13.61 -18.33 -2.43
CA LEU A 79 -15.00 -17.83 -2.48
C LEU A 79 -15.31 -16.80 -1.37
N ARG A 80 -14.77 -17.00 -0.16
CA ARG A 80 -15.14 -16.20 1.02
C ARG A 80 -13.98 -15.85 1.96
N SER A 81 -12.78 -16.37 1.69
CA SER A 81 -11.61 -16.12 2.53
C SER A 81 -11.03 -14.73 2.27
N GLU A 82 -10.52 -14.08 3.29
CA GLU A 82 -9.81 -12.81 3.25
C GLU A 82 -8.52 -12.94 4.07
N PHE A 83 -7.50 -12.16 3.78
CA PHE A 83 -6.32 -12.12 4.65
C PHE A 83 -6.68 -11.41 5.97
N SER A 84 -6.26 -11.96 7.12
CA SER A 84 -6.57 -11.36 8.41
C SER A 84 -5.66 -10.17 8.76
N HIS A 85 -4.43 -10.16 8.26
CA HIS A 85 -3.44 -9.13 8.61
C HIS A 85 -3.60 -7.87 7.73
N PRO A 86 -3.87 -6.68 8.31
CA PRO A 86 -4.18 -5.47 7.54
C PRO A 86 -3.04 -5.05 6.60
N ASP A 87 -1.79 -5.06 7.06
CA ASP A 87 -0.66 -4.66 6.22
C ASP A 87 -0.40 -5.63 5.06
N VAL A 88 -0.74 -6.92 5.21
CA VAL A 88 -0.68 -7.90 4.11
C VAL A 88 -1.76 -7.57 3.08
N VAL A 89 -3.00 -7.30 3.53
CA VAL A 89 -4.10 -6.88 2.63
C VAL A 89 -3.71 -5.63 1.85
N ILE A 90 -3.19 -4.60 2.52
CA ILE A 90 -2.76 -3.34 1.89
C ILE A 90 -1.68 -3.61 0.85
N LEU A 91 -0.60 -4.31 1.21
CA LEU A 91 0.52 -4.55 0.31
C LEU A 91 0.13 -5.40 -0.91
N LEU A 92 -0.57 -6.51 -0.70
CA LEU A 92 -1.00 -7.37 -1.80
C LEU A 92 -1.98 -6.65 -2.71
N THR A 93 -2.87 -5.82 -2.16
CA THR A 93 -3.76 -4.96 -2.95
C THR A 93 -2.95 -3.96 -3.78
N CYS A 94 -2.00 -3.23 -3.18
CA CYS A 94 -1.11 -2.32 -3.89
C CYS A 94 -0.37 -3.04 -5.05
N LEU A 95 0.27 -4.17 -4.75
CA LEU A 95 1.01 -4.96 -5.75
C LEU A 95 0.12 -5.38 -6.91
N ASN A 96 -1.10 -5.86 -6.63
CA ASN A 96 -2.04 -6.21 -7.69
C ASN A 96 -2.34 -5.04 -8.62
N TYR A 97 -2.64 -3.85 -8.10
CA TYR A 97 -2.94 -2.71 -8.97
C TYR A 97 -1.69 -2.14 -9.67
N TYR A 98 -0.50 -2.30 -9.09
CA TYR A 98 0.75 -1.97 -9.81
C TYR A 98 1.01 -2.93 -10.97
N TYR A 99 0.71 -4.22 -10.82
CA TYR A 99 0.91 -5.22 -11.87
C TYR A 99 -0.21 -5.21 -12.93
N ALA A 100 -1.47 -5.12 -12.49
CA ALA A 100 -2.64 -5.17 -13.36
C ALA A 100 -2.98 -3.82 -14.02
N GLY A 101 -2.59 -2.71 -13.36
CA GLY A 101 -3.09 -1.38 -13.67
C GLY A 101 -4.56 -1.21 -13.25
N LEU A 102 -5.08 0.01 -13.46
CA LEU A 102 -6.48 0.33 -13.20
C LEU A 102 -7.39 -0.04 -14.37
N GLY A 103 -8.61 -0.50 -14.07
CA GLY A 103 -9.67 -0.57 -15.07
C GLY A 103 -10.20 0.82 -15.44
N ASP A 104 -10.85 0.95 -16.60
CA ASP A 104 -11.38 2.25 -17.04
C ASP A 104 -12.39 2.84 -16.04
N ASP A 105 -13.25 1.99 -15.47
CA ASP A 105 -14.19 2.41 -14.42
C ASP A 105 -13.49 2.85 -13.12
N ASP A 106 -12.36 2.22 -12.76
CA ASP A 106 -11.57 2.62 -11.59
C ASP A 106 -10.91 3.99 -11.81
N ILE A 107 -10.41 4.25 -13.03
CA ILE A 107 -9.87 5.56 -13.42
C ILE A 107 -10.98 6.62 -13.38
N PHE A 108 -12.18 6.34 -13.88
CA PHE A 108 -13.32 7.25 -13.76
C PHE A 108 -13.66 7.55 -12.29
N LEU A 109 -13.70 6.54 -11.43
CA LEU A 109 -13.94 6.73 -9.99
C LEU A 109 -12.86 7.62 -9.35
N ALA A 110 -11.59 7.41 -9.71
CA ALA A 110 -10.49 8.25 -9.25
C ALA A 110 -10.66 9.71 -9.68
N PHE A 111 -11.01 9.95 -10.95
CA PHE A 111 -11.28 11.31 -11.47
C PHE A 111 -12.47 11.99 -10.80
N ASN A 112 -13.58 11.27 -10.61
CA ASN A 112 -14.77 11.82 -9.96
C ASN A 112 -14.46 12.25 -8.52
N HIS A 113 -13.65 11.47 -7.80
CA HIS A 113 -13.16 11.87 -6.47
C HIS A 113 -12.18 13.06 -6.56
N LEU A 114 -11.27 13.05 -7.54
CA LEU A 114 -10.26 14.08 -7.74
C LEU A 114 -10.86 15.46 -8.02
N VAL A 115 -11.87 15.56 -8.89
CA VAL A 115 -12.51 16.83 -9.25
C VAL A 115 -13.16 17.50 -8.03
N GLY A 116 -13.63 16.71 -7.06
CA GLY A 116 -14.15 17.22 -5.79
C GLY A 116 -13.10 17.55 -4.73
N SER A 117 -11.80 17.33 -5.02
CA SER A 117 -10.71 17.50 -4.06
C SER A 117 -10.15 18.93 -4.02
N ASP A 118 -9.79 19.39 -2.83
CA ASP A 118 -9.19 20.71 -2.61
C ASP A 118 -7.88 20.96 -3.37
N GLN A 119 -7.12 19.88 -3.67
CA GLN A 119 -5.84 19.94 -4.38
C GLN A 119 -5.88 19.23 -5.75
N ALA A 120 -7.05 19.18 -6.39
CA ALA A 120 -7.29 18.44 -7.64
C ALA A 120 -6.21 18.66 -8.71
N SER A 121 -5.86 19.92 -9.00
CA SER A 121 -4.86 20.22 -10.03
C SER A 121 -3.46 19.77 -9.64
N ALA A 122 -3.08 19.83 -8.36
CA ALA A 122 -1.75 19.43 -7.90
C ALA A 122 -1.60 17.90 -7.91
N GLU A 123 -2.61 17.19 -7.42
CA GLU A 123 -2.67 15.72 -7.47
C GLU A 123 -2.67 15.23 -8.93
N TYR A 124 -3.40 15.88 -9.83
CA TYR A 124 -3.39 15.52 -11.25
C TYR A 124 -2.03 15.71 -11.92
N GLN A 125 -1.27 16.74 -11.54
CA GLN A 125 0.06 16.96 -12.11
C GLN A 125 1.00 15.78 -11.81
N GLU A 126 0.90 15.18 -10.62
CA GLU A 126 1.67 13.96 -10.31
C GLU A 126 1.26 12.79 -11.25
N TRP A 127 -0.03 12.68 -11.58
CA TRP A 127 -0.52 11.67 -12.52
C TRP A 127 0.03 11.89 -13.93
N ALA A 128 0.03 13.14 -14.39
CA ALA A 128 0.54 13.54 -15.70
C ALA A 128 2.06 13.35 -15.81
N ASN A 129 2.82 13.62 -14.73
CA ASN A 129 4.27 13.43 -14.68
C ASN A 129 4.67 11.95 -14.81
N ASP A 130 3.94 11.05 -14.14
CA ASP A 130 4.13 9.60 -14.27
C ASP A 130 3.65 9.08 -15.64
N GLY A 131 2.66 9.76 -16.24
CA GLY A 131 2.04 9.42 -17.52
C GLY A 131 2.87 9.85 -18.73
N SER A 132 4.05 9.26 -18.94
CA SER A 132 4.99 9.60 -20.03
C SER A 132 4.42 9.64 -21.46
N LYS A 133 3.27 9.00 -21.71
CA LYS A 133 2.59 8.94 -23.02
C LYS A 133 1.38 9.89 -23.13
N LEU A 134 1.16 10.75 -22.15
CA LEU A 134 -0.01 11.63 -22.11
C LEU A 134 0.18 12.83 -23.06
N PRO A 135 -0.76 13.07 -24.01
CA PRO A 135 -0.69 14.23 -24.89
C PRO A 135 -0.66 15.56 -24.12
N PRO A 136 0.05 16.61 -24.63
CA PRO A 136 0.17 17.91 -23.95
C PRO A 136 -1.16 18.54 -23.55
N THR A 137 -2.20 18.38 -24.37
CA THR A 137 -3.55 18.88 -24.10
C THR A 137 -4.15 18.34 -22.80
N TYR A 138 -3.78 17.12 -22.41
CA TYR A 138 -4.29 16.47 -21.20
C TYR A 138 -3.32 16.55 -20.04
N GLN A 139 -2.18 17.24 -20.14
CA GLN A 139 -1.28 17.43 -18.99
C GLN A 139 -1.89 18.33 -17.90
N GLN A 140 -2.97 19.05 -18.22
CA GLN A 140 -3.71 19.85 -17.26
C GLN A 140 -5.11 19.27 -17.06
N LEU A 141 -5.57 19.25 -15.80
CA LEU A 141 -6.87 18.67 -15.44
C LEU A 141 -8.04 19.33 -16.21
N VAL A 142 -7.95 20.63 -16.47
CA VAL A 142 -8.96 21.40 -17.23
C VAL A 142 -9.10 20.90 -18.68
N GLY A 143 -8.05 20.28 -19.24
CA GLY A 143 -8.08 19.70 -20.58
C GLY A 143 -8.79 18.35 -20.66
N VAL A 144 -9.13 17.72 -19.54
CA VAL A 144 -9.79 16.41 -19.49
C VAL A 144 -11.30 16.59 -19.38
N ASN A 145 -12.04 16.19 -20.41
CA ASN A 145 -13.50 16.18 -20.38
C ASN A 145 -14.04 14.79 -19.99
N LEU A 146 -14.46 14.63 -18.74
CA LEU A 146 -14.95 13.35 -18.21
C LEU A 146 -16.32 12.93 -18.77
N ASP A 147 -17.08 13.86 -19.37
CA ASP A 147 -18.36 13.55 -20.00
C ASP A 147 -18.19 12.75 -21.30
N ASP A 148 -17.06 12.89 -22.00
CA ASP A 148 -16.72 12.11 -23.19
C ASP A 148 -15.95 10.84 -22.82
N ARG A 149 -16.70 9.84 -22.37
CA ARG A 149 -16.11 8.60 -21.84
C ARG A 149 -15.27 7.85 -22.88
N SER A 150 -15.75 7.77 -24.14
CA SER A 150 -15.03 7.12 -25.24
C SER A 150 -13.66 7.74 -25.47
N HIS A 151 -13.62 9.08 -25.56
CA HIS A 151 -12.40 9.80 -25.83
C HIS A 151 -11.38 9.65 -24.68
N CYS A 152 -11.85 9.67 -23.43
CA CYS A 152 -11.00 9.41 -22.27
C CYS A 152 -10.40 7.99 -22.30
N THR A 153 -11.21 6.97 -22.59
CA THR A 153 -10.76 5.57 -22.65
C THR A 153 -9.72 5.33 -23.75
N ASP A 154 -9.86 6.00 -24.90
CA ASP A 154 -8.96 5.80 -26.04
C ASP A 154 -7.67 6.62 -25.96
N HIS A 155 -7.70 7.83 -25.38
CA HIS A 155 -6.60 8.80 -25.48
C HIS A 155 -5.95 9.21 -24.16
N VAL A 156 -6.64 9.08 -23.02
CA VAL A 156 -6.14 9.53 -21.71
C VAL A 156 -5.78 8.33 -20.84
N PHE A 157 -6.70 7.38 -20.69
CA PHE A 157 -6.58 6.27 -19.77
C PHE A 157 -5.42 5.31 -20.07
N PRO A 158 -5.03 5.04 -21.33
CA PRO A 158 -3.88 4.18 -21.60
C PRO A 158 -2.57 4.71 -21.00
N ALA A 159 -2.42 6.04 -20.88
CA ALA A 159 -1.25 6.66 -20.26
C ALA A 159 -1.30 6.64 -18.73
N LEU A 160 -2.50 6.63 -18.14
CA LEU A 160 -2.71 6.68 -16.68
C LEU A 160 -2.90 5.29 -16.05
N ARG A 161 -3.23 4.27 -16.83
CA ARG A 161 -3.57 2.92 -16.36
C ARG A 161 -2.52 2.30 -15.45
N PHE A 162 -1.25 2.53 -15.75
CA PHE A 162 -0.10 2.04 -14.98
C PHE A 162 0.68 3.19 -14.30
N SER A 163 0.12 4.41 -14.28
CA SER A 163 0.72 5.53 -13.55
C SER A 163 0.63 5.23 -12.06
N LYS A 164 1.79 5.18 -11.39
CA LYS A 164 1.86 4.89 -9.96
C LYS A 164 1.11 5.96 -9.15
N ALA A 165 1.27 7.24 -9.47
CA ALA A 165 0.54 8.32 -8.80
C ALA A 165 -0.99 8.17 -8.92
N THR A 166 -1.49 7.71 -10.08
CA THR A 166 -2.93 7.46 -10.28
C THR A 166 -3.41 6.26 -9.45
N VAL A 167 -2.65 5.16 -9.46
CA VAL A 167 -2.95 3.96 -8.67
C VAL A 167 -2.93 4.28 -7.17
N ASP A 168 -1.89 4.96 -6.68
CA ASP A 168 -1.76 5.35 -5.28
C ASP A 168 -2.93 6.22 -4.83
N TYR A 169 -3.36 7.17 -5.68
CA TYR A 169 -4.49 8.03 -5.37
C TYR A 169 -5.79 7.23 -5.25
N PHE A 170 -6.07 6.36 -6.22
CA PHE A 170 -7.26 5.50 -6.22
C PHE A 170 -7.31 4.62 -4.98
N LEU A 171 -6.19 3.96 -4.65
CA LEU A 171 -6.11 3.10 -3.47
C LEU A 171 -6.32 3.88 -2.16
N THR A 172 -5.66 5.03 -2.02
CA THR A 172 -5.66 5.83 -0.80
C THR A 172 -7.01 6.52 -0.55
N HIS A 173 -7.71 6.95 -1.60
CA HIS A 173 -8.91 7.78 -1.46
C HIS A 173 -10.22 7.05 -1.77
N VAL A 174 -10.18 6.00 -2.58
CA VAL A 174 -11.39 5.28 -3.02
C VAL A 174 -11.47 3.89 -2.38
N VAL A 175 -10.39 3.11 -2.44
CA VAL A 175 -10.42 1.69 -2.00
C VAL A 175 -10.27 1.55 -0.49
N PHE A 176 -9.12 1.94 0.08
CA PHE A 176 -8.82 1.68 1.49
C PHE A 176 -9.79 2.36 2.47
N PRO A 177 -10.20 3.63 2.29
CA PRO A 177 -11.15 4.26 3.21
C PRO A 177 -12.51 3.55 3.26
N LYS A 178 -12.92 2.92 2.15
CA LYS A 178 -14.19 2.22 2.05
C LYS A 178 -14.10 0.77 2.51
N GLU A 179 -13.01 0.08 2.17
CA GLU A 179 -12.94 -1.38 2.28
C GLU A 179 -12.07 -1.90 3.43
N MET A 180 -11.08 -1.14 3.92
CA MET A 180 -10.24 -1.52 5.06
C MET A 180 -10.95 -1.29 6.39
N LYS A 181 -12.03 -2.04 6.63
CA LYS A 181 -12.81 -2.00 7.87
C LYS A 181 -12.23 -2.96 8.92
N GLU A 182 -12.10 -2.47 10.14
CA GLU A 182 -11.68 -3.23 11.32
C GLU A 182 -12.70 -3.01 12.44
N PHE A 183 -12.99 -4.07 13.20
CA PHE A 183 -13.90 -4.03 14.35
C PHE A 183 -13.08 -4.12 15.65
N PRO A 184 -13.60 -3.59 16.78
CA PRO A 184 -12.88 -3.70 18.05
C PRO A 184 -12.74 -5.15 18.52
N ASP A 185 -13.80 -5.94 18.33
CA ASP A 185 -13.92 -7.29 18.84
C ASP A 185 -14.45 -8.23 17.75
N LYS A 186 -14.06 -9.50 17.81
CA LYS A 186 -14.59 -10.58 16.96
C LYS A 186 -14.96 -11.82 17.75
N LEU A 187 -15.81 -12.65 17.14
CA LEU A 187 -16.04 -14.04 17.51
C LEU A 187 -15.44 -14.92 16.42
N SER A 188 -14.59 -15.87 16.82
CA SER A 188 -13.89 -16.74 15.86
C SER A 188 -14.13 -18.21 16.17
N ALA A 189 -14.27 -18.99 15.10
CA ALA A 189 -14.22 -20.44 15.09
C ALA A 189 -13.12 -20.92 14.13
N SER A 190 -12.68 -22.16 14.27
CA SER A 190 -11.55 -22.74 13.55
C SER A 190 -11.76 -24.23 13.25
N GLY A 191 -10.74 -24.87 12.67
CA GLY A 191 -10.76 -26.32 12.46
C GLY A 191 -10.87 -27.14 13.76
N TRP A 192 -10.51 -26.57 14.91
CA TRP A 192 -10.66 -27.21 16.22
C TRP A 192 -12.12 -27.47 16.59
N ASP A 193 -13.00 -26.51 16.30
CA ASP A 193 -14.44 -26.59 16.56
C ASP A 193 -15.13 -27.66 15.70
N ILE A 194 -14.64 -27.88 14.48
CA ILE A 194 -15.09 -28.98 13.62
C ILE A 194 -14.71 -30.33 14.23
N GLY A 195 -13.47 -30.42 14.74
CA GLY A 195 -12.90 -31.63 15.34
C GLY A 195 -13.40 -31.95 16.75
N GLU A 196 -14.25 -31.12 17.35
CA GLU A 196 -14.82 -31.39 18.68
C GLU A 196 -15.54 -32.75 18.74
N ILE A 197 -15.42 -33.43 19.87
CA ILE A 197 -16.10 -34.71 20.13
C ILE A 197 -17.61 -34.47 20.18
N LYS A 198 -18.32 -35.07 19.21
CA LYS A 198 -19.77 -34.97 19.05
C LYS A 198 -20.43 -36.33 19.27
N THR A 199 -21.75 -36.33 19.47
CA THR A 199 -22.55 -37.57 19.61
C THR A 199 -22.35 -38.51 18.42
N HIS A 200 -22.22 -37.95 17.22
CA HIS A 200 -21.86 -38.68 16.02
C HIS A 200 -20.39 -38.40 15.70
N PRO A 201 -19.54 -39.43 15.52
CA PRO A 201 -18.12 -39.23 15.29
C PRO A 201 -17.87 -38.54 13.95
N THR A 202 -17.03 -37.51 13.97
CA THR A 202 -16.50 -36.90 12.75
C THR A 202 -15.41 -37.81 12.19
N VAL A 203 -15.67 -38.43 11.04
CA VAL A 203 -14.69 -39.26 10.32
C VAL A 203 -14.33 -38.60 8.99
N GLY A 204 -13.05 -38.64 8.64
CA GLY A 204 -12.53 -38.13 7.37
C GLY A 204 -11.60 -39.14 6.73
N PHE A 205 -11.48 -39.07 5.41
CA PHE A 205 -10.47 -39.84 4.66
C PHE A 205 -9.29 -38.92 4.37
N SER A 206 -8.13 -39.24 4.93
CA SER A 206 -6.88 -38.59 4.52
C SER A 206 -6.21 -39.44 3.45
N GLY A 207 -5.82 -38.80 2.36
CA GLY A 207 -4.97 -39.45 1.35
C GLY A 207 -3.48 -39.41 1.72
N THR A 208 -3.07 -38.51 2.62
CA THR A 208 -1.66 -38.23 2.93
C THR A 208 -1.41 -38.23 4.44
N ASN A 209 -0.13 -38.36 4.81
CA ASN A 209 0.31 -38.32 6.20
C ASN A 209 0.94 -36.97 6.59
N ASP A 210 1.16 -36.06 5.64
CA ASP A 210 1.99 -34.87 5.88
C ASP A 210 1.28 -33.84 6.77
N SER A 211 -0.04 -33.73 6.72
CA SER A 211 -0.82 -32.79 7.54
C SER A 211 -1.24 -33.33 8.92
N ARG A 212 -0.68 -34.46 9.37
CA ARG A 212 -1.09 -35.12 10.62
C ARG A 212 -0.87 -34.25 11.86
N GLU A 213 0.23 -33.50 11.90
CA GLU A 213 0.58 -32.69 13.08
C GLU A 213 -0.33 -31.45 13.24
N THR A 214 -1.04 -31.01 12.19
CA THR A 214 -1.98 -29.89 12.24
C THR A 214 -3.43 -30.32 12.54
N LEU A 215 -3.68 -31.61 12.79
CA LEU A 215 -5.01 -32.09 13.19
C LEU A 215 -5.33 -31.67 14.64
N PRO A 216 -6.60 -31.31 14.96
CA PRO A 216 -7.04 -31.10 16.33
C PRO A 216 -6.74 -32.31 17.23
N LEU A 217 -6.50 -32.08 18.52
CA LEU A 217 -6.10 -33.16 19.46
C LEU A 217 -7.13 -34.27 19.62
N SER A 218 -8.41 -33.96 19.40
CA SER A 218 -9.52 -34.91 19.43
C SER A 218 -9.59 -35.83 18.21
N VAL A 219 -8.85 -35.52 17.14
CA VAL A 219 -8.83 -36.28 15.89
C VAL A 219 -7.57 -37.14 15.83
N SER A 220 -7.74 -38.45 15.72
CA SER A 220 -6.65 -39.40 15.50
C SER A 220 -6.64 -39.90 14.05
N GLN A 221 -5.45 -40.04 13.49
CA GLN A 221 -5.27 -40.71 12.20
C GLN A 221 -5.26 -42.23 12.40
N LEU A 222 -6.03 -42.94 11.57
CA LEU A 222 -6.07 -44.40 11.55
C LEU A 222 -5.26 -44.91 10.36
N ASP A 223 -4.06 -45.40 10.61
CA ASP A 223 -3.20 -46.00 9.57
C ASP A 223 -3.53 -47.49 9.43
N LEU A 224 -4.09 -47.87 8.27
CA LEU A 224 -4.42 -49.26 7.96
C LEU A 224 -3.15 -50.03 7.54
N PRO A 225 -2.86 -51.22 8.13
CA PRO A 225 -1.68 -52.01 7.79
C PRO A 225 -1.55 -52.31 6.29
N GLU A 226 -2.68 -52.53 5.61
CA GLU A 226 -2.74 -52.82 4.18
C GLU A 226 -2.27 -51.64 3.31
N GLN A 227 -2.33 -50.41 3.84
CA GLN A 227 -2.04 -49.18 3.10
C GLN A 227 -0.69 -48.54 3.48
N ASN A 228 0.01 -49.04 4.48
CA ASN A 228 1.28 -48.47 4.96
C ASN A 228 2.37 -48.35 3.87
N HIS A 229 2.38 -49.26 2.89
CA HIS A 229 3.38 -49.27 1.82
C HIS A 229 3.12 -48.24 0.71
N THR A 230 1.91 -47.65 0.64
CA THR A 230 1.48 -46.82 -0.49
C THR A 230 2.31 -45.55 -0.65
N ASN A 231 2.64 -44.86 0.45
CA ASN A 231 3.50 -43.67 0.42
C ASN A 231 4.91 -43.98 -0.11
N ALA A 232 5.47 -45.13 0.26
CA ALA A 232 6.78 -45.56 -0.23
C ALA A 232 6.74 -46.00 -1.70
N LEU A 233 5.64 -46.64 -2.11
CA LEU A 233 5.45 -47.11 -3.48
C LEU A 233 5.45 -45.97 -4.51
N VAL A 234 4.82 -44.83 -4.17
CA VAL A 234 4.80 -43.67 -5.07
C VAL A 234 6.20 -43.06 -5.22
N LEU A 235 6.97 -42.98 -4.13
CA LEU A 235 8.36 -42.54 -4.19
C LEU A 235 9.23 -43.51 -5.00
N GLU A 236 9.01 -44.82 -4.85
CA GLU A 236 9.69 -45.85 -5.65
C GLU A 236 9.43 -45.64 -7.15
N TYR A 237 8.18 -45.38 -7.55
CA TYR A 237 7.84 -45.11 -8.95
C TYR A 237 8.52 -43.86 -9.48
N LEU A 238 8.56 -42.78 -8.69
CA LEU A 238 9.21 -41.53 -9.09
C LEU A 238 10.73 -41.66 -9.21
N LEU A 239 11.37 -42.48 -8.38
CA LEU A 239 12.81 -42.71 -8.41
C LEU A 239 13.28 -43.65 -9.54
N ARG A 240 12.36 -44.18 -10.37
CA ARG A 240 12.72 -45.04 -11.51
C ARG A 240 13.50 -44.26 -12.57
N PRO A 241 14.42 -44.94 -13.31
CA PRO A 241 15.32 -44.30 -14.28
C PRO A 241 14.62 -43.72 -15.51
N GLU A 242 13.36 -44.10 -15.75
CA GLU A 242 12.52 -43.54 -16.81
C GLU A 242 12.07 -42.10 -16.54
N ASN A 243 12.14 -41.66 -15.27
CA ASN A 243 11.85 -40.30 -14.88
C ASN A 243 13.12 -39.45 -14.90
N SER A 244 12.98 -38.18 -15.25
CA SER A 244 14.13 -37.28 -15.39
C SER A 244 13.82 -35.87 -14.90
N VAL A 245 14.84 -35.02 -14.91
CA VAL A 245 14.74 -33.60 -14.57
C VAL A 245 15.24 -32.79 -15.77
N ALA A 246 14.53 -31.71 -16.10
CA ALA A 246 14.90 -30.75 -17.12
C ALA A 246 14.82 -29.34 -16.53
N CYS A 247 15.88 -28.54 -16.69
CA CYS A 247 15.87 -27.15 -16.24
C CYS A 247 15.21 -26.27 -17.31
N ILE A 248 14.32 -25.37 -16.88
CA ILE A 248 13.72 -24.36 -17.75
C ILE A 248 14.81 -23.31 -18.05
N PRO A 249 15.13 -23.03 -19.33
CA PRO A 249 16.15 -22.04 -19.69
C PRO A 249 15.80 -20.65 -19.16
N GLN A 250 16.80 -19.89 -18.68
CA GLN A 250 16.61 -18.47 -18.42
C GLN A 250 16.36 -17.71 -19.73
N HIS A 251 15.58 -16.63 -19.67
CA HIS A 251 15.37 -15.71 -20.79
C HIS A 251 16.70 -15.18 -21.33
N VAL A 252 17.17 -15.75 -22.43
CA VAL A 252 18.31 -15.20 -23.20
C VAL A 252 17.82 -14.11 -24.17
N GLN A 253 16.51 -14.05 -24.46
CA GLN A 253 15.90 -13.07 -25.37
C GLN A 253 14.57 -12.54 -24.81
N PRO A 254 14.34 -11.22 -24.79
CA PRO A 254 13.12 -10.59 -24.23
C PRO A 254 11.84 -10.79 -25.06
N CYS A 255 11.83 -11.69 -26.03
CA CYS A 255 10.76 -11.80 -27.04
C CYS A 255 9.82 -13.01 -26.87
N LYS A 256 10.16 -13.99 -26.02
CA LYS A 256 9.32 -15.17 -25.78
C LYS A 256 8.71 -15.12 -24.38
N SER A 257 7.48 -15.60 -24.25
CA SER A 257 6.79 -15.80 -22.96
C SER A 257 7.28 -17.04 -22.22
N ASP A 258 7.06 -17.13 -20.89
CA ASP A 258 7.43 -18.32 -20.10
C ASP A 258 6.68 -19.56 -20.61
N ALA A 259 5.42 -19.39 -20.99
CA ALA A 259 4.60 -20.44 -21.61
C ALA A 259 5.25 -21.01 -22.89
N GLU A 260 5.78 -20.16 -23.77
CA GLU A 260 6.45 -20.60 -25.00
C GLU A 260 7.76 -21.34 -24.70
N VAL A 261 8.54 -20.87 -23.72
CA VAL A 261 9.78 -21.55 -23.30
C VAL A 261 9.49 -22.94 -22.74
N ILE A 262 8.42 -23.08 -21.96
CA ILE A 262 7.97 -24.39 -21.44
C ILE A 262 7.53 -25.31 -22.59
N LEU A 263 6.76 -24.79 -23.56
CA LEU A 263 6.32 -25.59 -24.71
C LEU A 263 7.50 -26.07 -25.56
N ASP A 264 8.49 -25.20 -25.83
CA ASP A 264 9.72 -25.56 -26.54
C ASP A 264 10.47 -26.67 -25.77
N LEU A 265 10.65 -26.50 -24.44
CA LEU A 265 11.30 -27.50 -23.59
C LEU A 265 10.59 -28.86 -23.63
N VAL A 266 9.26 -28.86 -23.60
CA VAL A 266 8.41 -30.08 -23.62
C VAL A 266 8.53 -30.83 -24.95
N LEU A 267 8.58 -30.08 -26.06
CA LEU A 267 8.71 -30.65 -27.40
C LEU A 267 10.12 -31.19 -27.68
N ASP A 268 11.16 -30.57 -27.11
CA ASP A 268 12.56 -30.98 -27.26
C ASP A 268 12.94 -32.22 -26.43
N GLN A 269 12.07 -32.69 -25.54
CA GLN A 269 12.33 -33.92 -24.77
C GLN A 269 12.39 -35.16 -25.67
N ASN A 270 13.16 -36.16 -25.27
CA ASN A 270 13.21 -37.46 -25.93
C ASN A 270 12.82 -38.60 -24.96
N PRO A 271 11.66 -39.25 -25.14
CA PRO A 271 10.56 -38.86 -26.03
C PRO A 271 9.88 -37.55 -25.57
N PRO A 272 9.21 -36.81 -26.48
CA PRO A 272 8.46 -35.59 -26.15
C PRO A 272 7.40 -35.87 -25.09
N ALA A 273 7.08 -34.90 -24.23
CA ALA A 273 6.00 -35.08 -23.26
C ALA A 273 4.64 -34.79 -23.92
N GLN A 274 3.67 -35.68 -23.72
CA GLN A 274 2.30 -35.55 -24.26
C GLN A 274 1.36 -34.87 -23.27
N VAL A 275 1.77 -34.77 -22.01
CA VAL A 275 0.98 -34.22 -20.91
C VAL A 275 1.78 -33.10 -20.26
N ILE A 276 1.16 -31.96 -20.00
CA ILE A 276 1.71 -30.91 -19.15
C ILE A 276 0.83 -30.81 -17.90
N LEU A 277 1.49 -30.94 -16.74
CA LEU A 277 0.91 -30.78 -15.42
C LEU A 277 1.55 -29.54 -14.79
N ASP A 278 0.84 -28.40 -14.84
CA ASP A 278 1.36 -27.14 -14.33
C ASP A 278 1.18 -26.99 -12.81
N VAL A 279 1.81 -27.89 -12.05
CA VAL A 279 1.69 -27.93 -10.57
C VAL A 279 2.30 -26.68 -9.93
N GLY A 280 3.33 -26.10 -10.56
CA GLY A 280 4.00 -24.90 -10.09
C GLY A 280 3.43 -23.58 -10.55
N ALA A 281 2.29 -23.58 -11.26
CA ALA A 281 1.69 -22.38 -11.84
C ALA A 281 2.72 -21.51 -12.58
N GLN A 282 3.51 -22.13 -13.47
CA GLN A 282 4.57 -21.46 -14.23
C GLN A 282 4.03 -20.81 -15.50
N ILE A 283 2.86 -21.24 -15.99
CA ILE A 283 2.23 -20.66 -17.18
C ILE A 283 1.27 -19.57 -16.69
N LEU A 284 1.69 -18.31 -16.62
CA LEU A 284 0.86 -17.22 -16.09
C LEU A 284 0.18 -16.39 -17.18
N GLU A 285 0.79 -16.29 -18.36
CA GLU A 285 0.43 -15.31 -19.40
C GLU A 285 -0.71 -15.79 -20.28
N LEU A 286 -0.84 -17.10 -20.48
CA LEU A 286 -1.87 -17.71 -21.33
C LEU A 286 -3.02 -18.30 -20.51
N SER A 287 -4.22 -18.24 -21.08
CA SER A 287 -5.35 -19.06 -20.61
C SER A 287 -5.14 -20.52 -21.00
N ASN A 288 -5.90 -21.43 -20.39
CA ASN A 288 -5.82 -22.85 -20.71
C ASN A 288 -6.15 -23.14 -22.17
N HIS A 289 -7.12 -22.40 -22.73
CA HIS A 289 -7.46 -22.46 -24.14
C HIS A 289 -6.31 -21.95 -25.02
N ASP A 290 -5.72 -20.81 -24.68
CA ASP A 290 -4.68 -20.19 -25.51
C ASP A 290 -3.41 -21.01 -25.52
N LEU A 291 -3.05 -21.62 -24.38
CA LEU A 291 -1.94 -22.58 -24.32
C LEU A 291 -2.24 -23.82 -25.18
N ALA A 292 -3.44 -24.40 -25.08
CA ALA A 292 -3.81 -25.55 -25.91
C ALA A 292 -3.75 -25.22 -27.41
N ALA A 293 -4.25 -24.05 -27.80
CA ALA A 293 -4.21 -23.55 -29.17
C ALA A 293 -2.79 -23.29 -29.66
N HIS A 294 -1.94 -22.71 -28.81
CA HIS A 294 -0.54 -22.46 -29.14
C HIS A 294 0.24 -23.77 -29.27
N TRP A 295 0.07 -24.69 -28.32
CA TRP A 295 0.72 -26.00 -28.34
C TRP A 295 0.36 -26.79 -29.61
N LEU A 296 -0.91 -26.78 -30.00
CA LEU A 296 -1.36 -27.45 -31.23
C LEU A 296 -0.78 -26.83 -32.51
N LYS A 297 -0.54 -25.51 -32.53
CA LYS A 297 0.10 -24.80 -33.66
C LYS A 297 1.57 -25.18 -33.84
N LEU A 298 2.29 -25.47 -32.76
CA LEU A 298 3.69 -25.89 -32.81
C LEU A 298 3.86 -27.33 -33.35
N LEU A 299 2.82 -28.16 -33.30
CA LEU A 299 2.85 -29.54 -33.76
C LEU A 299 2.71 -29.68 -35.28
N ARG A 300 3.52 -30.56 -35.88
CA ARG A 300 3.48 -30.87 -37.34
C ARG A 300 2.06 -31.24 -37.78
N LYS A 301 1.56 -30.63 -38.86
CA LYS A 301 0.19 -30.82 -39.37
C LYS A 301 -0.20 -32.27 -39.66
N GLU A 302 0.74 -33.07 -40.15
CA GLU A 302 0.55 -34.49 -40.53
C GLU A 302 1.00 -35.45 -39.41
N GLY A 303 1.13 -34.98 -38.17
CA GLY A 303 1.52 -35.80 -37.03
C GLY A 303 0.40 -36.69 -36.48
N PRO A 304 0.73 -37.66 -35.62
CA PRO A 304 -0.26 -38.55 -34.98
C PRO A 304 -1.20 -37.80 -34.01
N VAL A 305 -0.79 -36.63 -33.52
CA VAL A 305 -1.58 -35.79 -32.61
C VAL A 305 -2.61 -34.98 -33.41
N GLN A 306 -3.87 -35.03 -33.01
CA GLN A 306 -4.99 -34.38 -33.69
C GLN A 306 -5.72 -33.36 -32.80
N ALA A 307 -5.52 -33.40 -31.49
CA ALA A 307 -6.20 -32.51 -30.56
C ALA A 307 -5.42 -32.29 -29.25
N VAL A 308 -5.82 -31.27 -28.49
CA VAL A 308 -5.33 -30.99 -27.13
C VAL A 308 -6.51 -30.93 -26.16
N VAL A 309 -6.44 -31.71 -25.08
CA VAL A 309 -7.41 -31.70 -23.98
C VAL A 309 -6.98 -30.67 -22.94
N PHE A 310 -7.92 -29.84 -22.50
CA PHE A 310 -7.70 -28.81 -21.48
C PHE A 310 -9.01 -28.57 -20.70
N VAL A 311 -8.95 -27.77 -19.64
CA VAL A 311 -10.14 -27.36 -18.88
C VAL A 311 -10.47 -25.91 -19.17
N ASN A 312 -11.74 -25.62 -19.50
CA ASN A 312 -12.19 -24.27 -19.80
C ASN A 312 -12.54 -23.48 -18.52
N ASP A 313 -12.92 -22.21 -18.66
CA ASP A 313 -13.28 -21.32 -17.54
C ASP A 313 -14.57 -21.71 -16.80
N LYS A 314 -15.27 -22.76 -17.25
CA LYS A 314 -16.48 -23.32 -16.61
C LYS A 314 -16.19 -24.64 -15.89
N ASP A 315 -14.91 -24.96 -15.69
CA ASP A 315 -14.43 -26.23 -15.12
C ASP A 315 -14.83 -27.47 -15.94
N ASP A 316 -15.14 -27.31 -17.23
CA ASP A 316 -15.47 -28.41 -18.12
C ASP A 316 -14.24 -28.93 -18.89
N ILE A 317 -14.06 -30.25 -18.90
CA ILE A 317 -13.00 -30.90 -19.69
C ILE A 317 -13.35 -30.82 -21.18
N CYS A 318 -12.57 -30.05 -21.91
CA CYS A 318 -12.73 -29.77 -23.33
C CYS A 318 -11.60 -30.35 -24.16
N VAL A 319 -11.83 -30.48 -25.45
CA VAL A 319 -10.83 -30.85 -26.45
C VAL A 319 -10.85 -29.83 -27.59
N LEU A 320 -9.68 -29.34 -27.96
CA LEU A 320 -9.44 -28.44 -29.09
C LEU A 320 -8.80 -29.24 -30.24
N ASP A 321 -9.46 -29.29 -31.39
CA ASP A 321 -8.95 -29.98 -32.58
C ASP A 321 -8.17 -29.05 -33.52
N ARG A 322 -7.54 -29.63 -34.56
CA ARG A 322 -6.77 -28.88 -35.58
C ARG A 322 -7.60 -27.90 -36.41
N THR A 323 -8.92 -28.02 -36.42
CA THR A 323 -9.82 -27.09 -37.12
C THR A 323 -10.15 -25.86 -36.28
N GLY A 324 -9.71 -25.85 -35.00
CA GLY A 324 -10.03 -24.80 -34.04
C GLY A 324 -11.36 -25.03 -33.32
N ARG A 325 -11.98 -26.21 -33.46
CA ARG A 325 -13.25 -26.53 -32.82
C ARG A 325 -13.00 -27.00 -31.39
N VAL A 326 -13.77 -26.44 -30.46
CA VAL A 326 -13.77 -26.82 -29.03
C VAL A 326 -15.04 -27.60 -28.72
N GLU A 327 -14.89 -28.80 -28.14
CA GLU A 327 -16.00 -29.64 -27.70
C GLU A 327 -15.74 -30.23 -26.31
N LEU A 328 -16.81 -30.64 -25.61
CA LEU A 328 -16.67 -31.40 -24.37
C LEU A 328 -16.05 -32.77 -24.67
N LEU A 329 -15.03 -33.17 -23.89
CA LEU A 329 -14.31 -34.42 -24.13
C LEU A 329 -15.27 -35.62 -24.14
N GLN A 330 -16.25 -35.65 -23.24
CA GLN A 330 -17.18 -36.77 -23.06
C GLN A 330 -18.01 -37.12 -24.31
N ILE A 331 -18.33 -36.13 -25.16
CA ILE A 331 -19.12 -36.31 -26.38
C ILE A 331 -18.26 -36.31 -27.65
N SER A 332 -16.98 -35.98 -27.52
CA SER A 332 -16.02 -35.96 -28.62
C SER A 332 -15.53 -37.38 -28.96
N PRO A 333 -15.25 -37.69 -30.24
CA PRO A 333 -14.59 -38.95 -30.61
C PRO A 333 -13.25 -39.15 -29.88
N PHE A 334 -12.59 -38.05 -29.49
CA PHE A 334 -11.31 -38.06 -28.79
C PHE A 334 -11.35 -38.69 -27.39
N ALA A 335 -12.51 -38.77 -26.72
CA ALA A 335 -12.63 -39.49 -25.44
C ALA A 335 -12.24 -40.97 -25.55
N ARG A 336 -12.36 -41.57 -26.74
CA ARG A 336 -11.93 -42.96 -27.02
C ARG A 336 -10.60 -43.05 -27.75
N GLN A 337 -10.01 -41.92 -28.14
CA GLN A 337 -8.78 -41.84 -28.92
C GLN A 337 -7.75 -40.95 -28.21
N MET A 338 -7.53 -41.21 -26.92
CA MET A 338 -6.61 -40.41 -26.12
C MET A 338 -5.19 -40.45 -26.67
N GLU A 339 -4.77 -41.52 -27.35
CA GLU A 339 -3.48 -41.62 -28.06
C GLU A 339 -3.26 -40.55 -29.16
N ALA A 340 -4.33 -39.95 -29.69
CA ALA A 340 -4.25 -38.85 -30.65
C ALA A 340 -4.26 -37.47 -29.97
N CYS A 341 -4.26 -37.41 -28.64
CA CYS A 341 -4.47 -36.19 -27.87
C CYS A 341 -3.29 -35.87 -26.96
N PHE A 342 -2.88 -34.60 -26.95
CA PHE A 342 -2.08 -34.05 -25.85
C PHE A 342 -3.00 -33.54 -24.75
N VAL A 343 -2.47 -33.37 -23.53
CA VAL A 343 -3.26 -32.99 -22.36
C VAL A 343 -2.56 -31.89 -21.59
N PHE A 344 -3.28 -30.81 -21.30
CA PHE A 344 -2.83 -29.76 -20.42
C PHE A 344 -3.75 -29.65 -19.20
N LEU A 345 -3.17 -29.68 -18.00
CA LEU A 345 -3.85 -29.41 -16.74
C LEU A 345 -3.08 -28.32 -16.00
N ASP A 346 -3.77 -27.24 -15.63
CA ASP A 346 -3.21 -26.17 -14.81
C ASP A 346 -3.12 -26.57 -13.32
N GLU A 347 -2.65 -25.67 -12.46
CA GLU A 347 -2.52 -25.92 -11.02
C GLU A 347 -3.85 -26.35 -10.36
N ALA A 348 -4.96 -25.71 -10.71
CA ALA A 348 -6.28 -25.99 -10.13
C ALA A 348 -6.79 -27.37 -10.57
N HIS A 349 -6.57 -27.70 -11.84
CA HIS A 349 -7.12 -28.85 -12.55
C HIS A 349 -6.19 -30.07 -12.54
N THR A 350 -4.98 -29.95 -11.96
CA THR A 350 -4.19 -31.12 -11.55
C THR A 350 -4.85 -31.91 -10.40
N ARG A 351 -5.94 -31.37 -9.83
CA ARG A 351 -6.74 -31.96 -8.75
C ARG A 351 -8.13 -32.38 -9.26
N GLY A 352 -8.62 -33.54 -8.81
CA GLY A 352 -9.99 -33.99 -9.08
C GLY A 352 -10.31 -34.50 -10.50
N ILE A 353 -9.44 -34.31 -11.50
CA ILE A 353 -9.69 -34.74 -12.90
C ILE A 353 -9.01 -36.07 -13.22
N ASP A 354 -9.80 -37.10 -13.51
CA ASP A 354 -9.30 -38.43 -13.89
C ASP A 354 -9.41 -38.65 -15.41
N LEU A 355 -8.26 -38.78 -16.07
CA LEU A 355 -8.17 -39.06 -17.50
C LEU A 355 -7.55 -40.43 -17.74
N LYS A 356 -8.15 -41.22 -18.65
CA LYS A 356 -7.60 -42.51 -19.06
C LYS A 356 -6.49 -42.31 -20.08
N LEU A 357 -5.29 -42.00 -19.59
CA LEU A 357 -4.12 -41.75 -20.42
C LEU A 357 -3.50 -43.08 -20.93
N PRO A 358 -2.99 -43.12 -22.18
CA PRO A 358 -2.27 -44.27 -22.72
C PRO A 358 -1.01 -44.62 -21.91
N SER A 359 -0.61 -45.89 -21.94
CA SER A 359 0.49 -46.40 -21.08
C SER A 359 1.88 -45.91 -21.48
N ASN A 360 2.06 -45.34 -22.66
CA ASN A 360 3.34 -44.82 -23.16
C ASN A 360 3.48 -43.30 -22.96
N TYR A 361 2.56 -42.66 -22.25
CA TYR A 361 2.56 -41.20 -22.08
C TYR A 361 3.63 -40.76 -21.09
N ARG A 362 4.27 -39.65 -21.42
CA ARG A 362 5.19 -38.93 -20.55
C ARG A 362 4.61 -37.57 -20.19
N ALA A 363 4.66 -37.21 -18.90
CA ALA A 363 4.20 -35.91 -18.42
C ALA A 363 5.35 -34.98 -18.05
N ALA A 364 5.26 -33.73 -18.48
CA ALA A 364 6.07 -32.64 -17.99
C ALA A 364 5.38 -32.00 -16.77
N VAL A 365 6.05 -32.06 -15.62
CA VAL A 365 5.54 -31.55 -14.35
C VAL A 365 6.30 -30.28 -14.02
N THR A 366 5.63 -29.13 -14.05
CA THR A 366 6.29 -27.86 -13.70
C THR A 366 6.46 -27.75 -12.19
N LEU A 367 7.61 -27.25 -11.76
CA LEU A 367 7.86 -26.90 -10.37
C LEU A 367 7.75 -25.38 -10.17
N GLY A 368 7.42 -24.97 -8.96
CA GLY A 368 7.35 -23.58 -8.53
C GLY A 368 7.76 -23.47 -7.05
N PRO A 369 8.10 -22.28 -6.56
CA PRO A 369 8.53 -22.11 -5.17
C PRO A 369 7.42 -22.55 -4.19
N GLY A 370 7.81 -23.17 -3.07
CA GLY A 370 6.88 -23.59 -2.02
C GLY A 370 5.99 -24.80 -2.35
N ILE A 371 6.29 -25.57 -3.41
CA ILE A 371 5.59 -26.83 -3.66
C ILE A 371 5.98 -27.86 -2.58
N THR A 372 4.98 -28.29 -1.81
CA THR A 372 5.13 -29.40 -0.85
C THR A 372 5.16 -30.75 -1.56
N LYS A 373 5.75 -31.77 -0.92
CA LYS A 373 5.70 -33.16 -1.39
C LYS A 373 4.26 -33.55 -1.72
N ASP A 374 3.33 -33.23 -0.84
CA ASP A 374 1.93 -33.56 -1.04
C ASP A 374 1.30 -32.85 -2.24
N LYS A 375 1.69 -31.62 -2.61
CA LYS A 375 1.21 -31.02 -3.87
C LYS A 375 1.86 -31.67 -5.09
N LEU A 376 3.16 -31.91 -5.05
CA LEU A 376 3.94 -32.50 -6.14
C LEU A 376 3.50 -33.93 -6.44
N VAL A 377 3.44 -34.74 -5.39
CA VAL A 377 3.01 -36.12 -5.45
C VAL A 377 1.49 -36.10 -5.58
N GLN A 378 0.77 -35.57 -4.60
CA GLN A 378 -0.63 -35.89 -4.28
C GLN A 378 -1.74 -34.86 -4.58
N GLY A 379 -1.45 -33.57 -4.80
CA GLY A 379 -2.44 -32.52 -4.95
C GLY A 379 -3.50 -32.50 -3.83
N THR A 380 -3.16 -31.97 -2.64
CA THR A 380 -4.09 -31.87 -1.49
C THR A 380 -5.30 -30.95 -1.74
N LYS A 381 -6.46 -31.31 -1.17
CA LYS A 381 -7.74 -30.59 -1.24
C LYS A 381 -7.94 -29.76 0.03
N PHE A 382 -8.10 -28.44 -0.09
CA PHE A 382 -8.83 -27.61 0.87
C PHE A 382 -10.05 -27.03 0.11
N GLY A 383 -11.28 -27.44 0.47
CA GLY A 383 -12.51 -26.90 -0.14
C GLY A 383 -13.76 -27.80 -0.04
N PHE A 384 -14.85 -27.18 0.42
CA PHE A 384 -16.17 -27.70 0.82
C PHE A 384 -16.94 -28.61 -0.17
N PHE A 385 -17.89 -29.38 0.38
CA PHE A 385 -18.87 -30.20 -0.34
C PHE A 385 -20.01 -29.34 -0.93
N ILE A 386 -20.30 -29.48 -2.23
CA ILE A 386 -21.61 -29.14 -2.80
C ILE A 386 -22.17 -30.37 -3.54
N SER A 387 -23.41 -30.71 -3.17
CA SER A 387 -24.37 -31.64 -3.79
C SER A 387 -23.88 -33.04 -4.21
N GLY A 388 -24.13 -34.02 -3.33
CA GLY A 388 -25.00 -35.16 -3.64
C GLY A 388 -24.78 -35.94 -4.94
N LYS A 389 -23.54 -36.31 -5.28
CA LYS A 389 -23.22 -37.49 -6.10
C LYS A 389 -21.82 -37.98 -5.73
N ALA A 390 -21.76 -39.14 -5.08
CA ALA A 390 -20.50 -39.78 -4.72
C ALA A 390 -19.80 -40.31 -5.99
N ARG A 391 -18.76 -39.59 -6.44
CA ARG A 391 -17.61 -40.17 -7.15
C ARG A 391 -16.35 -39.76 -6.40
N THR A 392 -15.71 -40.75 -5.80
CA THR A 392 -14.46 -40.66 -5.07
C THR A 392 -13.29 -40.80 -6.05
N ASP A 393 -12.79 -39.68 -6.57
CA ASP A 393 -11.63 -39.67 -7.46
C ASP A 393 -10.45 -38.96 -6.78
N TYR A 394 -9.77 -39.68 -5.89
CA TYR A 394 -8.46 -39.29 -5.36
C TYR A 394 -7.39 -39.72 -6.39
N ALA A 395 -6.72 -38.75 -7.00
CA ALA A 395 -5.46 -39.02 -7.69
C ALA A 395 -4.42 -37.94 -7.38
N PRO A 396 -3.16 -38.35 -7.32
CA PRO A 396 -2.04 -37.48 -7.02
C PRO A 396 -1.60 -36.71 -8.31
N ALA A 397 -0.99 -35.51 -8.27
CA ALA A 397 -0.64 -34.74 -9.47
C ALA A 397 0.23 -35.56 -10.44
N CYS A 398 1.35 -36.12 -9.95
CA CYS A 398 2.16 -37.06 -10.74
C CYS A 398 1.40 -38.34 -11.12
N MET A 399 0.50 -38.86 -10.28
CA MET A 399 -0.32 -40.03 -10.66
C MET A 399 -1.69 -39.70 -11.26
N ARG A 400 -1.83 -38.50 -11.83
CA ARG A 400 -2.66 -38.32 -13.03
C ARG A 400 -2.16 -39.24 -14.14
N MET A 401 -0.86 -39.55 -14.12
CA MET A 401 -0.28 -40.73 -14.76
C MET A 401 -0.60 -41.99 -13.96
N ARG A 402 -1.84 -42.51 -14.06
CA ARG A 402 -2.31 -43.68 -13.28
C ARG A 402 -1.48 -44.96 -13.48
N LYS A 403 -0.71 -45.05 -14.57
CA LYS A 403 0.22 -46.14 -14.87
C LYS A 403 1.68 -45.70 -14.71
N LEU A 404 1.96 -44.75 -13.82
CA LEU A 404 3.32 -44.35 -13.44
C LEU A 404 4.09 -45.57 -12.91
N GLY A 405 5.31 -45.80 -13.41
CA GLY A 405 6.06 -47.04 -13.14
C GLY A 405 5.53 -48.26 -13.89
N ASN A 406 4.47 -48.14 -14.70
CA ASN A 406 3.91 -49.21 -15.53
C ASN A 406 3.78 -48.71 -16.98
N GLY A 407 4.85 -48.10 -17.48
CA GLY A 407 4.99 -47.54 -18.83
C GLY A 407 4.93 -46.02 -18.89
N GLN A 408 4.12 -45.38 -18.04
CA GLN A 408 4.06 -43.92 -17.98
C GLN A 408 5.22 -43.37 -17.14
N SER A 409 5.75 -42.22 -17.53
CA SER A 409 6.88 -41.56 -16.86
C SER A 409 6.67 -40.05 -16.74
N VAL A 410 7.52 -39.39 -15.96
CA VAL A 410 7.50 -37.94 -15.74
C VAL A 410 8.86 -37.29 -16.01
N VAL A 411 8.82 -36.03 -16.41
CA VAL A 411 9.98 -35.13 -16.40
C VAL A 411 9.65 -33.91 -15.56
N PHE A 412 10.48 -33.63 -14.56
CA PHE A 412 10.32 -32.44 -13.72
C PHE A 412 10.95 -31.23 -14.41
N CYS A 413 10.15 -30.22 -14.71
CA CYS A 413 10.57 -28.96 -15.31
C CYS A 413 10.88 -27.95 -14.20
N VAL A 414 12.15 -27.62 -14.01
CA VAL A 414 12.66 -26.85 -12.87
C VAL A 414 13.01 -25.42 -13.30
N PRO A 415 12.31 -24.37 -12.81
CA PRO A 415 12.70 -22.99 -13.04
C PRO A 415 13.95 -22.62 -12.26
N GLU A 416 14.66 -21.57 -12.66
CA GLU A 416 15.96 -21.20 -12.08
C GLU A 416 15.90 -20.89 -10.56
N GLU A 417 14.81 -20.30 -10.09
CA GLU A 417 14.58 -20.02 -8.67
C GLU A 417 14.57 -21.32 -7.85
N VAL A 418 13.78 -22.31 -8.28
CA VAL A 418 13.67 -23.62 -7.63
C VAL A 418 14.98 -24.39 -7.75
N LYS A 419 15.64 -24.33 -8.91
CA LYS A 419 16.96 -24.93 -9.14
C LYS A 419 17.98 -24.42 -8.13
N SER A 420 17.99 -23.10 -7.86
CA SER A 420 18.87 -22.49 -6.87
C SER A 420 18.61 -23.02 -5.47
N ASN A 421 17.34 -23.20 -5.09
CA ASN A 421 16.93 -23.75 -3.80
C ASN A 421 17.33 -25.24 -3.65
N ILE A 422 17.11 -26.04 -4.69
CA ILE A 422 17.50 -27.46 -4.72
C ILE A 422 19.01 -27.61 -4.56
N LEU A 423 19.81 -26.86 -5.32
CA LEU A 423 21.28 -26.94 -5.26
C LEU A 423 21.81 -26.49 -3.90
N ALA A 424 21.24 -25.43 -3.32
CA ALA A 424 21.59 -24.96 -1.99
C ALA A 424 21.31 -26.03 -0.92
N LEU A 425 20.15 -26.69 -0.97
CA LEU A 425 19.78 -27.75 -0.03
C LEU A 425 20.65 -29.00 -0.19
N SER A 426 20.93 -29.42 -1.42
CA SER A 426 21.76 -30.59 -1.71
C SER A 426 23.26 -30.34 -1.51
N GLY A 427 23.70 -29.10 -1.23
CA GLY A 427 25.10 -28.73 -1.10
C GLY A 427 25.91 -28.89 -2.39
N LYS A 428 25.24 -28.82 -3.55
CA LYS A 428 25.84 -29.04 -4.87
C LYS A 428 26.26 -27.71 -5.51
N ASP A 429 27.32 -27.75 -6.32
CA ASP A 429 27.74 -26.58 -7.10
C ASP A 429 26.70 -26.17 -8.14
N LYS A 430 26.69 -24.89 -8.53
CA LYS A 430 25.73 -24.29 -9.48
C LYS A 430 25.62 -25.02 -10.84
N ASN A 431 26.67 -25.72 -11.24
CA ASN A 431 26.73 -26.43 -12.53
C ASN A 431 26.45 -27.94 -12.41
N SER A 432 26.11 -28.41 -11.21
CA SER A 432 25.82 -29.82 -10.98
C SER A 432 24.48 -30.21 -11.59
N GLN A 433 24.40 -31.44 -12.10
CA GLN A 433 23.13 -31.99 -12.59
C GLN A 433 22.19 -32.29 -11.41
N ILE A 434 20.93 -31.85 -11.55
CA ILE A 434 19.86 -32.14 -10.58
C ILE A 434 19.26 -33.50 -10.92
N THR A 435 19.10 -34.33 -9.90
CA THR A 435 18.45 -35.65 -10.01
C THR A 435 17.03 -35.60 -9.46
N VAL A 436 16.21 -36.60 -9.78
CA VAL A 436 14.86 -36.71 -9.22
C VAL A 436 14.89 -36.82 -7.69
N ALA A 437 15.91 -37.47 -7.12
CA ALA A 437 16.08 -37.55 -5.67
C ALA A 437 16.29 -36.17 -5.02
N ASP A 438 17.02 -35.26 -5.68
CA ASP A 438 17.21 -33.89 -5.18
C ASP A 438 15.89 -33.10 -5.20
N VAL A 439 15.08 -33.26 -6.26
CA VAL A 439 13.75 -32.63 -6.36
C VAL A 439 12.83 -33.12 -5.24
N LEU A 440 12.81 -34.42 -4.97
CA LEU A 440 12.00 -35.01 -3.90
C LEU A 440 12.47 -34.57 -2.52
N LEU A 441 13.79 -34.53 -2.28
CA LEU A 441 14.36 -34.02 -1.03
C LEU A 441 13.95 -32.57 -0.78
N TRP A 442 14.02 -31.73 -1.82
CA TRP A 442 13.55 -30.36 -1.75
C TRP A 442 12.07 -30.26 -1.45
N ALA A 443 11.19 -30.97 -2.17
CA ALA A 443 9.75 -30.95 -1.92
C ALA A 443 9.37 -31.43 -0.50
N ILE A 444 10.11 -32.39 0.05
CA ILE A 444 9.97 -32.84 1.45
C ILE A 444 10.40 -31.74 2.42
N SER A 445 11.49 -31.04 2.13
CA SER A 445 11.93 -29.90 2.95
C SER A 445 10.91 -28.75 2.93
N GLU A 446 10.27 -28.48 1.80
CA GLU A 446 9.19 -27.51 1.67
C GLU A 446 7.95 -27.93 2.49
N THR A 447 7.58 -29.22 2.49
CA THR A 447 6.53 -29.73 3.41
C THR A 447 6.86 -29.44 4.87
N TRP A 448 8.12 -29.62 5.28
CA TRP A 448 8.55 -29.33 6.64
C TRP A 448 8.47 -27.83 6.98
N ILE A 449 8.88 -26.97 6.04
CA ILE A 449 8.79 -25.51 6.18
C ILE A 449 7.32 -25.08 6.30
N ASP A 450 6.45 -25.56 5.42
CA ASP A 450 5.00 -25.27 5.45
C ASP A 450 4.34 -25.72 6.77
N SER A 451 4.71 -26.91 7.25
CA SER A 451 4.27 -27.42 8.55
C SER A 451 4.74 -26.52 9.70
N ARG A 452 6.02 -26.10 9.70
CA ARG A 452 6.58 -25.20 10.72
C ARG A 452 5.87 -23.86 10.75
N HIS A 453 5.47 -23.32 9.59
CA HIS A 453 4.73 -22.06 9.52
C HIS A 453 3.28 -22.18 10.00
N SER A 454 2.65 -23.35 9.80
CA SER A 454 1.25 -23.59 10.17
C SER A 454 1.02 -23.89 11.66
N ILE A 455 2.02 -24.47 12.35
CA ILE A 455 1.90 -24.91 13.75
C ILE A 455 1.59 -23.79 14.75
N PRO A 456 2.19 -22.58 14.68
CA PRO A 456 1.84 -21.51 15.61
C PRO A 456 0.37 -21.06 15.47
N LEU A 457 -0.14 -20.95 14.24
CA LEU A 457 -1.54 -20.61 13.99
C LEU A 457 -2.47 -21.69 14.56
N TRP A 458 -2.15 -22.96 14.31
CA TRP A 458 -2.84 -24.11 14.90
C TRP A 458 -2.87 -24.04 16.44
N ALA A 459 -1.77 -23.64 17.07
CA ALA A 459 -1.67 -23.52 18.52
C ALA A 459 -2.50 -22.36 19.10
N VAL A 460 -2.51 -21.20 18.44
CA VAL A 460 -3.35 -20.05 18.81
C VAL A 460 -4.83 -20.43 18.72
N GLN A 461 -5.24 -21.06 17.62
CA GLN A 461 -6.61 -21.56 17.44
C GLN A 461 -6.99 -22.61 18.49
N GLY A 462 -6.09 -23.53 18.83
CA GLY A 462 -6.36 -24.54 19.86
C GLY A 462 -6.45 -23.96 21.27
N THR A 463 -5.63 -22.96 21.58
CA THR A 463 -5.69 -22.25 22.87
C THR A 463 -7.01 -21.47 23.00
N ARG A 464 -7.45 -20.83 21.91
CA ARG A 464 -8.77 -20.18 21.82
C ARG A 464 -9.89 -21.19 22.06
N PHE A 465 -9.85 -22.33 21.38
CA PHE A 465 -10.84 -23.39 21.52
C PHE A 465 -10.95 -23.90 22.97
N GLU A 466 -9.83 -24.19 23.64
CA GLU A 466 -9.87 -24.65 25.04
C GLU A 466 -10.44 -23.57 25.99
N ARG A 467 -10.07 -22.29 25.80
CA ARG A 467 -10.68 -21.18 26.57
C ARG A 467 -12.19 -21.11 26.36
N GLN A 468 -12.65 -21.16 25.11
CA GLN A 468 -14.08 -21.12 24.80
C GLN A 468 -14.82 -22.35 25.36
N ARG A 469 -14.19 -23.52 25.34
CA ARG A 469 -14.72 -24.76 25.93
C ARG A 469 -14.91 -24.66 27.43
N GLU A 470 -13.98 -24.04 28.16
CA GLU A 470 -14.11 -23.78 29.61
C GLU A 470 -15.30 -22.85 29.91
N LEU A 471 -15.44 -21.76 29.15
CA LEU A 471 -16.59 -20.85 29.25
C LEU A 471 -17.91 -21.59 28.96
N TRP A 472 -17.93 -22.42 27.91
CA TRP A 472 -19.07 -23.25 27.58
C TRP A 472 -19.47 -24.20 28.72
N GLN A 473 -18.50 -24.85 29.36
CA GLN A 473 -18.77 -25.74 30.49
C GLN A 473 -19.27 -25.00 31.73
N ALA A 474 -18.76 -23.79 31.99
CA ALA A 474 -19.18 -22.97 33.12
C ALA A 474 -20.63 -22.47 32.99
N TYR A 475 -21.09 -22.19 31.77
CA TYR A 475 -22.40 -21.56 31.54
C TYR A 475 -23.51 -22.51 31.09
N ARG A 476 -23.21 -23.77 30.76
CA ARG A 476 -24.21 -24.76 30.35
C ARG A 476 -25.11 -25.17 31.52
N GLN A 477 -26.39 -24.78 31.49
CA GLN A 477 -27.41 -25.25 32.44
C GLN A 477 -28.47 -26.10 31.71
N ASN A 478 -28.63 -27.37 32.10
CA ASN A 478 -29.73 -28.27 31.68
C ASN A 478 -30.05 -28.27 30.16
N ASP A 479 -29.01 -28.29 29.31
CA ASP A 479 -29.13 -28.25 27.83
C ASP A 479 -29.87 -27.04 27.23
N CYS A 480 -30.20 -26.01 28.02
CA CYS A 480 -30.72 -24.72 27.53
C CYS A 480 -29.60 -23.67 27.46
N LEU A 481 -29.57 -22.93 26.36
CA LEU A 481 -28.56 -21.92 26.02
C LEU A 481 -29.07 -20.50 26.28
N ASP A 482 -29.35 -20.16 27.54
CA ASP A 482 -29.67 -18.77 27.92
C ASP A 482 -28.41 -18.06 28.43
N LEU A 483 -27.57 -17.60 27.49
CA LEU A 483 -26.42 -16.74 27.80
C LEU A 483 -26.88 -15.30 28.02
N THR A 484 -26.48 -14.70 29.14
CA THR A 484 -26.62 -13.25 29.34
C THR A 484 -25.68 -12.49 28.41
N PRO A 485 -25.99 -11.23 28.02
CA PRO A 485 -25.10 -10.43 27.18
C PRO A 485 -23.67 -10.30 27.73
N ARG A 486 -23.53 -10.24 29.06
CA ARG A 486 -22.22 -10.19 29.72
C ARG A 486 -21.43 -11.49 29.55
N GLN A 487 -22.08 -12.64 29.67
CA GLN A 487 -21.44 -13.93 29.43
C GLN A 487 -21.05 -14.11 27.96
N ALA A 488 -21.90 -13.65 27.03
CA ALA A 488 -21.59 -13.65 25.61
C ALA A 488 -20.36 -12.78 25.27
N GLN A 489 -20.20 -11.63 25.94
CA GLN A 489 -19.04 -10.76 25.77
C GLN A 489 -17.71 -11.43 26.17
N GLU A 490 -17.71 -12.44 27.04
CA GLU A 490 -16.49 -13.15 27.45
C GLU A 490 -15.91 -14.05 26.35
N PHE A 491 -16.71 -14.40 25.34
CA PHE A 491 -16.28 -15.13 24.15
C PHE A 491 -15.60 -14.24 23.10
N LEU A 492 -15.74 -12.91 23.23
CA LEU A 492 -15.12 -11.96 22.33
C LEU A 492 -13.60 -11.95 22.48
N GLU A 493 -12.92 -11.74 21.37
CA GLU A 493 -11.49 -11.47 21.32
C GLU A 493 -11.23 -10.14 20.61
N PRO A 494 -10.19 -9.40 21.01
CA PRO A 494 -9.84 -8.15 20.34
C PRO A 494 -9.42 -8.45 18.89
N GLU A 495 -10.11 -7.84 17.93
CA GLU A 495 -9.73 -7.90 16.51
C GLU A 495 -8.75 -6.77 16.18
N CYS A 496 -9.06 -5.54 16.60
CA CYS A 496 -8.21 -4.40 16.31
C CYS A 496 -6.93 -4.39 17.17
N GLN A 497 -5.81 -4.07 16.53
CA GLN A 497 -4.52 -3.91 17.21
C GLN A 497 -3.86 -2.60 16.81
N THR A 498 -3.40 -1.84 17.80
CA THR A 498 -2.61 -0.64 17.54
C THR A 498 -1.24 -1.01 16.97
N LEU A 499 -0.60 -0.08 16.24
CA LEU A 499 0.77 -0.28 15.74
C LEU A 499 1.76 -0.60 16.86
N GLU A 500 1.53 -0.06 18.06
CA GLU A 500 2.35 -0.34 19.24
C GLU A 500 2.20 -1.79 19.69
N GLN A 501 0.97 -2.30 19.79
CA GLN A 501 0.70 -3.69 20.15
C GLN A 501 1.30 -4.66 19.14
N ARG A 502 1.24 -4.32 17.85
CA ARG A 502 1.68 -5.19 16.76
C ARG A 502 3.21 -5.21 16.58
N TYR A 503 3.86 -4.05 16.66
CA TYR A 503 5.25 -3.89 16.21
C TYR A 503 6.25 -3.41 17.26
N ARG A 504 5.80 -2.92 18.43
CA ARG A 504 6.74 -2.44 19.44
C ARG A 504 7.58 -3.61 19.97
N PRO A 505 8.93 -3.49 19.98
CA PRO A 505 9.81 -4.50 20.55
C PRO A 505 9.41 -4.86 21.99
N GLY A 506 9.41 -6.15 22.33
CA GLY A 506 9.04 -6.64 23.67
C GLY A 506 7.56 -6.51 24.04
N HIS A 507 6.76 -5.83 23.22
CA HIS A 507 5.30 -5.68 23.40
C HIS A 507 4.48 -6.63 22.55
N GLN A 508 5.12 -7.36 21.62
CA GLN A 508 4.49 -8.56 21.10
C GLN A 508 4.17 -9.42 22.31
N ALA A 509 2.86 -9.53 22.58
CA ALA A 509 2.33 -10.78 23.05
C ALA A 509 2.79 -11.81 22.00
N ARG A 510 4.04 -12.30 22.13
CA ARG A 510 4.28 -13.72 21.90
C ARG A 510 3.05 -14.35 22.54
N PRO A 511 2.24 -15.16 21.84
CA PRO A 511 1.40 -16.08 22.59
C PRO A 511 2.37 -16.68 23.57
N SER A 512 2.23 -16.30 24.84
CA SER A 512 3.32 -16.46 25.77
C SER A 512 3.34 -17.95 25.93
N PHE A 513 4.21 -18.61 25.18
CA PHE A 513 4.59 -20.00 25.35
C PHE A 513 5.35 -20.15 26.68
N ASN A 514 5.18 -19.21 27.62
CA ASN A 514 5.29 -19.43 29.04
C ASN A 514 4.44 -20.66 29.34
N CYS A 515 5.10 -21.65 29.95
CA CYS A 515 4.46 -22.88 30.38
C CYS A 515 3.14 -22.53 31.08
N PRO A 516 1.99 -23.09 30.67
CA PRO A 516 0.79 -22.98 31.48
C PRO A 516 1.16 -23.48 32.88
N SER A 517 0.92 -22.66 33.89
CA SER A 517 0.93 -23.11 35.27
C SER A 517 -0.22 -24.11 35.44
N ASP A 518 0.06 -25.41 35.32
CA ASP A 518 -0.81 -26.56 35.63
C ASP A 518 -2.27 -26.59 35.09
N THR A 519 -2.67 -25.69 34.17
CA THR A 519 -4.10 -25.37 34.01
C THR A 519 -4.89 -26.21 33.01
N SER A 520 -4.30 -26.94 32.05
CA SER A 520 -5.05 -27.98 31.33
C SER A 520 -4.14 -29.01 30.62
N PRO A 521 -4.53 -30.29 30.55
CA PRO A 521 -3.75 -31.32 29.86
C PRO A 521 -3.66 -31.08 28.35
N ASN A 522 -4.69 -30.48 27.74
CA ASN A 522 -4.73 -30.19 26.31
C ASN A 522 -3.77 -29.05 25.93
N LEU A 523 -3.67 -27.99 26.74
CA LEU A 523 -2.70 -26.91 26.52
C LEU A 523 -1.25 -27.43 26.59
N ASN A 524 -0.96 -28.36 27.51
CA ASN A 524 0.34 -29.02 27.59
C ASN A 524 0.65 -29.86 26.33
N LEU A 525 -0.35 -30.52 25.74
CA LEU A 525 -0.19 -31.25 24.48
C LEU A 525 0.05 -30.33 23.28
N ILE A 526 -0.68 -29.21 23.20
CA ILE A 526 -0.47 -28.16 22.18
C ILE A 526 0.99 -27.68 22.25
N TRP A 527 1.45 -27.34 23.45
CA TRP A 527 2.78 -26.83 23.67
C TRP A 527 3.87 -27.88 23.40
N LYS A 528 3.66 -29.12 23.81
CA LYS A 528 4.56 -30.24 23.49
C LYS A 528 4.69 -30.44 21.97
N ARG A 529 3.61 -30.26 21.22
CA ARG A 529 3.65 -30.34 19.76
C ARG A 529 4.40 -29.16 19.15
N CYS A 530 4.17 -27.93 19.64
CA CYS A 530 4.93 -26.75 19.22
C CYS A 530 6.43 -26.94 19.40
N ARG A 531 6.87 -27.51 20.54
CA ARG A 531 8.29 -27.80 20.81
C ARG A 531 8.97 -28.77 19.83
N LYS A 532 8.21 -29.59 19.09
CA LYS A 532 8.80 -30.45 18.05
C LYS A 532 9.34 -29.66 16.87
N PHE A 533 8.86 -28.43 16.70
CA PHE A 533 9.24 -27.53 15.63
C PHE A 533 10.10 -26.42 16.24
N GLU A 534 11.43 -26.54 16.15
CA GLU A 534 12.36 -25.55 16.70
C GLU A 534 12.24 -24.19 15.98
N GLY A 535 12.46 -23.08 16.70
CA GLY A 535 12.52 -21.74 16.12
C GLY A 535 11.22 -21.27 15.47
N LEU A 536 10.07 -21.47 16.11
CA LEU A 536 8.79 -20.97 15.59
C LEU A 536 8.82 -19.45 15.43
N ASP A 537 8.69 -18.97 14.20
CA ASP A 537 8.63 -17.54 13.90
C ASP A 537 7.28 -16.95 14.31
N THR A 538 7.30 -15.70 14.79
CA THR A 538 6.10 -14.92 15.14
C THR A 538 5.33 -14.42 13.91
N SER A 539 5.83 -14.69 12.70
CA SER A 539 5.22 -14.33 11.40
C SER A 539 3.98 -15.15 11.04
N SER A 540 3.60 -16.14 11.85
CA SER A 540 2.41 -16.98 11.63
C SER A 540 1.08 -16.20 11.50
N SER A 541 0.98 -15.02 12.12
CA SER A 541 -0.17 -14.12 11.95
C SER A 541 -0.32 -13.59 10.52
N LEU A 542 0.76 -13.58 9.71
CA LEU A 542 0.73 -13.13 8.32
C LEU A 542 0.04 -14.14 7.39
N GLN A 543 0.04 -15.43 7.77
CA GLN A 543 -0.51 -16.52 6.97
C GLN A 543 -1.98 -16.82 7.29
N GLU A 544 -2.54 -16.18 8.33
CA GLU A 544 -3.93 -16.37 8.72
C GLU A 544 -4.89 -15.79 7.66
N GLU A 545 -5.81 -16.63 7.23
CA GLU A 545 -6.93 -16.29 6.36
C GLU A 545 -8.22 -16.52 7.14
N GLN A 546 -9.19 -15.62 6.98
CA GLN A 546 -10.46 -15.64 7.71
C GLN A 546 -11.65 -15.46 6.77
N GLU A 547 -12.79 -16.04 7.13
CA GLU A 547 -14.08 -15.79 6.48
C GLU A 547 -14.92 -14.92 7.42
N ARG A 548 -15.48 -13.82 6.91
CA ARG A 548 -16.33 -12.90 7.68
C ARG A 548 -17.81 -13.15 7.35
N GLU A 549 -18.60 -13.61 8.32
CA GLU A 549 -20.02 -13.91 8.11
C GLU A 549 -20.93 -12.67 8.20
N LEU A 550 -20.61 -11.69 9.06
CA LEU A 550 -21.40 -10.49 9.28
C LEU A 550 -20.51 -9.25 9.41
N ALA A 551 -20.81 -8.21 8.64
CA ALA A 551 -20.16 -6.90 8.73
C ALA A 551 -21.24 -5.81 8.76
N PRO A 552 -21.57 -5.22 9.92
CA PRO A 552 -22.48 -4.07 9.97
C PRO A 552 -21.85 -2.88 9.24
N GLU A 553 -22.60 -2.26 8.32
CA GLU A 553 -22.14 -1.10 7.57
C GLU A 553 -22.38 0.18 8.38
N VAL A 554 -21.33 0.97 8.60
CA VAL A 554 -21.40 2.29 9.24
C VAL A 554 -20.94 3.32 8.21
N GLU A 555 -21.86 4.20 7.78
CA GLU A 555 -21.56 5.33 6.91
C GLU A 555 -21.23 6.57 7.75
N SER A 556 -20.23 7.34 7.32
CA SER A 556 -19.86 8.62 7.95
C SER A 556 -19.87 9.74 6.90
N GLU A 557 -20.66 10.78 7.14
CA GLU A 557 -20.76 11.95 6.25
C GLU A 557 -20.05 13.16 6.85
N ARG A 558 -19.25 13.86 6.05
CA ARG A 558 -18.60 15.12 6.45
C ARG A 558 -19.57 16.28 6.25
N GLN A 559 -19.96 16.95 7.33
CA GLN A 559 -20.73 18.20 7.28
C GLN A 559 -19.80 19.42 7.35
N VAL A 560 -19.98 20.38 6.44
CA VAL A 560 -19.21 21.64 6.44
C VAL A 560 -19.82 22.63 7.41
N GLN A 561 -19.12 22.90 8.51
CA GLN A 561 -19.52 23.92 9.48
C GLN A 561 -19.16 25.31 8.97
N ARG A 562 -20.15 26.18 8.79
CA ARG A 562 -19.93 27.59 8.43
C ARG A 562 -19.49 28.42 9.65
N PRO A 563 -18.79 29.55 9.45
CA PRO A 563 -18.47 30.48 10.53
C PRO A 563 -19.72 30.89 11.31
N PRO A 564 -19.62 31.07 12.64
CA PRO A 564 -20.74 31.55 13.45
C PRO A 564 -21.15 32.97 13.04
N SER A 565 -22.43 33.30 13.22
CA SER A 565 -22.95 34.64 12.93
C SER A 565 -22.25 35.69 13.80
N ALA A 566 -21.77 36.77 13.18
CA ALA A 566 -21.07 37.86 13.86
C ALA A 566 -21.51 39.22 13.32
N THR A 567 -21.45 40.25 14.18
CA THR A 567 -21.78 41.62 13.80
C THR A 567 -20.55 42.28 13.14
N PRO A 568 -20.68 42.84 11.92
CA PRO A 568 -19.55 43.48 11.24
C PRO A 568 -19.07 44.73 11.99
N GLU A 569 -17.77 45.00 11.91
CA GLU A 569 -17.20 46.24 12.42
C GLU A 569 -17.45 47.42 11.44
N THR A 570 -17.46 48.63 11.98
CA THR A 570 -17.68 49.85 11.23
C THR A 570 -16.36 50.32 10.61
N HIS A 571 -16.32 50.31 9.28
CA HIS A 571 -15.12 50.70 8.54
C HIS A 571 -14.81 52.18 8.65
N HIS A 572 -13.53 52.53 8.82
CA HIS A 572 -13.07 53.92 8.86
C HIS A 572 -11.63 54.06 8.37
N ILE A 573 -11.31 55.22 7.77
CA ILE A 573 -9.96 55.54 7.31
C ILE A 573 -9.29 56.41 8.37
N HIS A 574 -8.26 55.87 9.03
CA HIS A 574 -7.54 56.62 10.06
C HIS A 574 -6.70 57.75 9.45
N PRO A 575 -6.67 58.97 10.06
CA PRO A 575 -5.90 60.10 9.53
C PRO A 575 -4.41 59.80 9.30
N HIS A 576 -3.78 58.99 10.16
CA HIS A 576 -2.38 58.58 9.99
C HIS A 576 -2.13 57.69 8.77
N ILE A 577 -3.11 56.89 8.33
CA ILE A 577 -3.00 56.10 7.09
C ILE A 577 -3.11 57.03 5.88
N SER A 578 -4.05 57.99 5.93
CA SER A 578 -4.10 59.03 4.89
C SER A 578 -2.83 59.87 4.84
N SER A 579 -2.21 60.17 5.99
CA SER A 579 -0.93 60.90 6.09
C SER A 579 0.22 60.08 5.49
N PHE A 580 0.26 58.78 5.79
CA PHE A 580 1.24 57.86 5.21
C PHE A 580 1.13 57.82 3.67
N VAL A 581 -0.08 57.74 3.11
CA VAL A 581 -0.27 57.79 1.64
C VAL A 581 0.29 59.08 1.02
N THR A 582 0.12 60.21 1.70
CA THR A 582 0.59 61.51 1.19
C THR A 582 2.08 61.78 1.41
N THR A 583 2.66 61.27 2.50
CA THR A 583 4.02 61.62 2.95
C THR A 583 5.03 60.49 2.81
N GLY A 584 4.57 59.23 2.73
CA GLY A 584 5.43 58.04 2.77
C GLY A 584 6.02 57.74 4.16
N ILE A 585 5.72 58.55 5.18
CA ILE A 585 6.32 58.46 6.52
C ILE A 585 5.31 57.91 7.51
N LEU A 586 5.72 56.89 8.27
CA LEU A 586 4.93 56.33 9.36
C LEU A 586 5.07 57.19 10.61
N VAL A 587 3.94 57.50 11.25
CA VAL A 587 3.89 58.14 12.57
C VAL A 587 4.34 57.14 13.63
N ARG A 588 5.27 57.56 14.51
CA ARG A 588 5.72 56.71 15.63
C ARG A 588 4.56 56.50 16.61
N SER A 589 4.38 55.27 17.10
CA SER A 589 3.37 54.89 18.10
C SER A 589 1.93 55.23 17.70
N SER A 590 1.58 55.00 16.43
CA SER A 590 0.22 55.20 15.91
C SER A 590 -0.70 54.03 16.25
N GLU A 591 -1.92 54.32 16.71
CA GLU A 591 -3.00 53.31 16.87
C GLU A 591 -3.65 52.91 15.54
N ALA A 592 -3.10 53.31 14.39
CA ALA A 592 -3.71 53.07 13.09
C ALA A 592 -3.29 51.74 12.44
N TYR A 593 -2.15 51.21 12.85
CA TYR A 593 -1.53 50.01 12.28
C TYR A 593 -0.67 49.32 13.31
N GLU A 594 -0.50 48.02 13.17
CA GLU A 594 0.36 47.19 14.01
C GLU A 594 1.17 46.20 13.15
N PRO A 595 2.24 45.59 13.68
CA PRO A 595 2.95 44.51 12.99
C PRO A 595 2.00 43.38 12.57
N ALA A 596 2.05 42.97 11.31
CA ALA A 596 1.07 42.06 10.73
C ALA A 596 0.99 40.72 11.47
N TYR A 597 2.10 40.13 11.89
CA TYR A 597 2.06 38.85 12.63
C TYR A 597 1.47 38.98 14.04
N LEU A 598 1.57 40.15 14.70
CA LEU A 598 0.94 40.37 16.00
C LEU A 598 -0.60 40.35 15.90
N THR A 599 -1.16 40.61 14.72
CA THR A 599 -2.62 40.54 14.50
C THR A 599 -3.14 39.11 14.61
N LEU A 600 -2.28 38.10 14.50
CA LEU A 600 -2.63 36.68 14.59
C LEU A 600 -2.69 36.16 16.04
N ARG A 601 -2.41 37.00 17.06
CA ARG A 601 -2.38 36.59 18.48
C ARG A 601 -3.70 35.99 19.02
N ASN A 602 -4.83 36.30 18.38
CA ASN A 602 -6.16 35.81 18.75
C ASN A 602 -6.63 34.63 17.86
N THR A 603 -5.70 33.99 17.14
CA THR A 603 -5.99 32.82 16.29
C THR A 603 -5.58 31.52 16.98
N SER A 604 -6.12 30.38 16.54
CA SER A 604 -5.72 29.06 17.06
C SER A 604 -4.24 28.76 16.82
N ALA A 605 -3.64 29.31 15.75
CA ALA A 605 -2.23 29.13 15.43
C ALA A 605 -1.32 29.70 16.52
N ALA A 606 -1.70 30.81 17.16
CA ALA A 606 -0.89 31.49 18.18
C ALA A 606 -0.62 30.62 19.43
N CYS A 607 -1.37 29.54 19.65
CA CYS A 607 -1.09 28.58 20.72
C CYS A 607 0.24 27.84 20.53
N PHE A 608 0.78 27.80 19.32
CA PHE A 608 1.97 27.01 18.96
C PHE A 608 3.25 27.83 18.81
N LEU A 609 3.13 29.17 18.76
CA LEU A 609 4.28 30.07 18.66
C LEU A 609 3.93 31.47 19.17
N ASP A 610 4.84 32.06 19.94
CA ASP A 610 4.75 33.49 20.24
C ASP A 610 5.02 34.29 18.96
N VAL A 611 3.94 34.86 18.41
CA VAL A 611 3.94 35.62 17.15
C VAL A 611 4.81 36.88 17.20
N SER A 612 5.23 37.34 18.39
CA SER A 612 6.15 38.46 18.54
C SER A 612 7.58 38.17 18.07
N GLN A 613 7.92 36.88 17.88
CA GLN A 613 9.22 36.45 17.34
C GLN A 613 9.37 36.76 15.84
N PHE A 614 8.25 36.96 15.11
CA PHE A 614 8.32 37.37 13.71
C PHE A 614 8.80 38.84 13.58
N PRO A 615 9.56 39.18 12.52
CA PRO A 615 9.96 40.56 12.26
C PRO A 615 8.78 41.52 12.16
N SER A 616 8.91 42.70 12.78
CA SER A 616 7.88 43.76 12.79
C SER A 616 7.87 44.66 11.56
N SER A 617 8.59 44.28 10.50
CA SER A 617 8.77 45.09 9.28
C SER A 617 7.51 45.16 8.42
N LEU A 618 6.71 44.09 8.35
CA LEU A 618 5.42 44.04 7.66
C LEU A 618 4.32 44.55 8.59
N LEU A 619 3.58 45.57 8.17
CA LEU A 619 2.50 46.18 8.95
C LEU A 619 1.13 45.82 8.38
N ALA A 620 0.10 45.90 9.22
CA ALA A 620 -1.30 45.81 8.81
C ALA A 620 -2.10 46.97 9.45
N SER A 621 -2.99 47.58 8.67
CA SER A 621 -3.94 48.59 9.16
C SER A 621 -4.95 47.97 10.12
N ASN A 622 -5.43 48.75 11.09
CA ASN A 622 -6.46 48.28 12.01
C ASN A 622 -7.80 47.98 11.32
N ASP A 623 -8.16 48.69 10.24
CA ASP A 623 -9.39 48.39 9.48
C ASP A 623 -9.29 47.05 8.75
N PHE A 624 -8.12 46.68 8.23
CA PHE A 624 -7.87 45.34 7.69
C PHE A 624 -8.07 44.25 8.74
N VAL A 625 -7.53 44.45 9.94
CA VAL A 625 -7.51 43.47 11.03
C VAL A 625 -8.88 43.30 11.69
N ARG A 626 -9.60 44.39 11.95
CA ARG A 626 -10.88 44.38 12.68
C ARG A 626 -12.05 44.23 11.72
N THR A 627 -12.50 43.00 11.55
CA THR A 627 -13.56 42.65 10.60
C THR A 627 -14.95 42.58 11.25
N ILE A 628 -14.99 42.23 12.54
CA ILE A 628 -16.20 42.07 13.34
C ILE A 628 -16.05 42.70 14.72
N LYS A 629 -17.17 42.97 15.38
CA LYS A 629 -17.20 43.45 16.77
C LYS A 629 -16.96 42.29 17.72
N THR A 630 -15.88 42.37 18.51
CA THR A 630 -15.54 41.35 19.52
C THR A 630 -16.12 41.71 20.88
N SER A 631 -16.92 40.82 21.47
CA SER A 631 -17.39 40.97 22.85
C SER A 631 -16.30 40.57 23.85
N PRO A 632 -16.04 41.34 24.91
CA PRO A 632 -14.93 41.09 25.86
C PRO A 632 -15.10 39.84 26.75
N SER A 633 -16.21 39.10 26.67
CA SER A 633 -16.57 38.01 27.59
C SER A 633 -16.52 36.59 26.99
N SER A 634 -16.02 36.41 25.76
CA SER A 634 -15.93 35.08 25.11
C SER A 634 -14.50 34.69 24.78
N HIS A 635 -14.18 33.40 24.87
CA HIS A 635 -13.00 32.76 24.26
C HIS A 635 -13.09 32.88 22.72
N PHE A 636 -12.89 34.08 22.19
CA PHE A 636 -13.02 34.39 20.77
C PHE A 636 -11.77 33.94 20.01
N VAL A 637 -11.98 33.12 18.98
CA VAL A 637 -10.92 32.68 18.05
C VAL A 637 -11.19 33.34 16.69
N ALA A 638 -10.20 34.07 16.19
CA ALA A 638 -10.35 34.95 15.03
C ALA A 638 -10.20 34.24 13.67
N ASP A 639 -9.97 32.93 13.65
CA ASP A 639 -9.61 32.13 12.46
C ASP A 639 -10.56 32.36 11.29
N ALA A 640 -11.86 32.13 11.52
CA ALA A 640 -12.91 32.23 10.50
C ALA A 640 -13.21 33.67 10.02
N PHE A 641 -12.61 34.67 10.66
CA PHE A 641 -12.86 36.09 10.39
C PHE A 641 -11.63 36.82 9.83
N GLN A 642 -10.55 36.10 9.53
CA GLN A 642 -9.36 36.65 8.90
C GLN A 642 -9.67 37.07 7.45
N ARG A 643 -9.26 38.29 7.08
CA ARG A 643 -9.38 38.75 5.68
C ARG A 643 -8.23 38.23 4.81
N PRO A 644 -8.51 37.88 3.54
CA PRO A 644 -7.47 37.59 2.58
C PRO A 644 -6.66 38.85 2.26
N VAL A 645 -5.36 38.71 2.12
CA VAL A 645 -4.46 39.80 1.74
C VAL A 645 -4.64 40.07 0.24
N ARG A 646 -5.09 41.27 -0.12
CA ARG A 646 -5.29 41.68 -1.52
C ARG A 646 -4.60 42.99 -1.90
N TRP A 647 -4.56 43.94 -0.97
CA TRP A 647 -4.07 45.29 -1.20
C TRP A 647 -2.88 45.57 -0.29
N VAL A 648 -1.75 45.93 -0.89
CA VAL A 648 -0.50 46.22 -0.18
C VAL A 648 -0.02 47.60 -0.59
N LEU A 649 0.32 48.44 0.37
CA LEU A 649 1.00 49.71 0.17
C LEU A 649 2.50 49.52 0.38
N THR A 650 3.32 50.09 -0.50
CA THR A 650 4.77 50.25 -0.28
C THR A 650 5.14 51.72 -0.33
N SER A 651 6.06 52.15 0.54
CA SER A 651 6.62 53.51 0.49
C SER A 651 7.97 53.53 -0.21
N ARG A 652 8.26 54.63 -0.91
CA ARG A 652 9.56 54.90 -1.51
C ARG A 652 10.54 55.40 -0.45
N ASN A 653 11.82 55.08 -0.66
CA ASN A 653 12.93 55.35 0.25
C ASN A 653 12.93 56.78 0.82
N HIS A 654 12.83 56.91 2.14
CA HIS A 654 13.44 58.02 2.87
C HIS A 654 14.82 57.55 3.36
N VAL A 655 15.87 58.25 2.96
CA VAL A 655 17.20 58.10 3.55
C VAL A 655 17.08 58.50 5.02
N VAL A 656 17.34 57.57 5.93
CA VAL A 656 17.62 57.89 7.34
C VAL A 656 19.13 58.19 7.42
N ASP A 657 19.56 59.03 8.38
CA ASP A 657 20.92 59.59 8.55
C ASP A 657 22.11 58.60 8.52
N ASP A 658 21.86 57.29 8.45
CA ASP A 658 22.86 56.19 8.30
C ASP A 658 23.00 55.67 6.84
N GLY A 659 22.37 56.33 5.86
CA GLY A 659 22.54 55.96 4.44
C GLY A 659 21.86 54.65 4.00
N THR A 660 21.09 53.98 4.86
CA THR A 660 20.33 52.78 4.50
C THR A 660 18.89 53.12 4.05
N PRO A 661 18.47 52.70 2.85
CA PRO A 661 17.08 52.84 2.41
C PRO A 661 16.15 51.90 3.20
N GLN A 662 15.12 52.44 3.86
CA GLN A 662 14.10 51.64 4.55
C GLN A 662 12.78 51.64 3.77
N LEU A 663 12.52 50.56 3.03
CA LEU A 663 11.19 50.26 2.48
C LEU A 663 10.20 50.07 3.66
N ARG A 664 8.98 50.63 3.55
CA ARG A 664 7.85 50.26 4.42
C ARG A 664 6.81 49.52 3.59
N MET A 665 6.25 48.47 4.17
CA MET A 665 5.18 47.67 3.57
C MET A 665 4.01 47.55 4.53
N MET A 666 2.80 47.83 4.05
CA MET A 666 1.58 47.79 4.86
C MET A 666 0.43 47.13 4.10
N ILE A 667 -0.22 46.16 4.74
CA ILE A 667 -1.46 45.54 4.27
C ILE A 667 -2.63 46.44 4.69
N ILE A 668 -3.51 46.77 3.74
CA ILE A 668 -4.68 47.61 3.98
C ILE A 668 -5.97 46.91 3.58
N SER A 669 -7.10 47.39 4.10
CA SER A 669 -8.40 46.82 3.75
C SER A 669 -8.85 47.23 2.34
N PRO A 670 -9.78 46.48 1.71
CA PRO A 670 -10.41 46.92 0.46
C PRO A 670 -11.15 48.27 0.60
N TYR A 671 -11.68 48.56 1.79
CA TYR A 671 -12.38 49.83 2.07
C TYR A 671 -11.39 51.00 2.06
N GLU A 672 -10.26 50.86 2.75
CA GLU A 672 -9.19 51.87 2.77
C GLU A 672 -8.57 52.06 1.38
N ALA A 673 -8.31 50.95 0.66
CA ALA A 673 -7.78 51.01 -0.70
C ALA A 673 -8.70 51.79 -1.64
N ASN A 674 -10.02 51.57 -1.55
CA ASN A 674 -11.01 52.30 -2.34
C ASN A 674 -11.09 53.78 -1.94
N GLY A 675 -11.21 54.08 -0.64
CA GLY A 675 -11.38 55.46 -0.16
C GLY A 675 -10.13 56.33 -0.28
N LEU A 676 -8.94 55.73 -0.30
CA LEU A 676 -7.66 56.44 -0.50
C LEU A 676 -7.22 56.47 -1.97
N MET A 677 -7.95 55.83 -2.89
CA MET A 677 -7.53 55.65 -4.28
C MET A 677 -7.18 56.96 -5.00
N SER A 678 -7.95 58.05 -4.79
CA SER A 678 -7.65 59.35 -5.39
C SER A 678 -6.30 59.91 -4.92
N LYS A 679 -6.07 59.89 -3.60
CA LYS A 679 -4.80 60.34 -2.99
C LYS A 679 -3.62 59.46 -3.39
N ILE A 680 -3.84 58.16 -3.51
CA ILE A 680 -2.81 57.21 -3.96
C ILE A 680 -2.39 57.51 -5.40
N ARG A 681 -3.34 57.75 -6.31
CA ARG A 681 -3.04 58.11 -7.71
C ARG A 681 -2.20 59.37 -7.85
N GLU A 682 -2.37 60.32 -6.93
CA GLU A 682 -1.61 61.57 -6.90
C GLU A 682 -0.27 61.44 -6.13
N SER A 683 -0.08 60.37 -5.37
CA SER A 683 1.10 60.18 -4.53
C SER A 683 2.33 59.86 -5.37
N ARG A 684 3.46 60.47 -5.00
CA ARG A 684 4.78 60.17 -5.59
C ARG A 684 5.68 59.37 -4.66
N VAL A 685 5.17 58.99 -3.50
CA VAL A 685 5.95 58.40 -2.41
C VAL A 685 5.38 57.06 -1.94
N VAL A 686 4.16 56.72 -2.34
CA VAL A 686 3.52 55.44 -2.01
C VAL A 686 2.96 54.80 -3.28
N THR A 687 3.08 53.49 -3.37
CA THR A 687 2.49 52.67 -4.44
C THR A 687 1.55 51.64 -3.81
N LEU A 688 0.34 51.53 -4.37
CA LEU A 688 -0.63 50.47 -4.06
C LEU A 688 -0.45 49.32 -5.04
N HIS A 689 -0.44 48.10 -4.50
CA HIS A 689 -0.25 46.87 -5.25
C HIS A 689 -1.45 45.93 -5.05
N LEU A 690 -1.91 45.34 -6.15
CA LEU A 690 -2.77 44.16 -6.09
C LEU A 690 -1.90 42.91 -5.90
N TYR A 691 -2.26 42.08 -4.93
CA TYR A 691 -1.54 40.87 -4.58
C TYR A 691 -2.50 39.71 -4.34
N ALA A 692 -2.04 38.50 -4.63
CA ALA A 692 -2.64 37.26 -4.15
C ALA A 692 -1.54 36.21 -3.95
N PRO A 693 -1.62 35.38 -2.89
CA PRO A 693 -0.67 34.30 -2.66
C PRO A 693 -0.70 33.26 -3.79
N ARG A 694 0.46 32.70 -4.14
CA ARG A 694 0.54 31.62 -5.14
C ARG A 694 -0.03 30.30 -4.61
N GLN A 695 -1.22 29.94 -5.10
CA GLN A 695 -1.97 28.76 -4.65
C GLN A 695 -1.80 27.51 -5.52
N SER A 696 -1.31 27.64 -6.75
CA SER A 696 -1.05 26.53 -7.67
C SER A 696 0.23 26.79 -8.45
N ARG A 697 0.99 25.73 -8.78
CA ARG A 697 2.20 25.82 -9.61
C ARG A 697 1.92 26.40 -11.00
N GLY A 698 0.74 26.11 -11.57
CA GLY A 698 0.37 26.55 -12.93
C GLY A 698 0.16 28.06 -13.08
N PHE A 699 0.14 28.83 -11.98
CA PHE A 699 0.08 30.30 -12.03
C PHE A 699 1.44 30.93 -11.72
N PRO A 700 1.79 32.06 -12.38
CA PRO A 700 3.00 32.81 -12.05
C PRO A 700 2.91 33.43 -10.65
N SER A 701 4.06 33.64 -10.01
CA SER A 701 4.13 34.30 -8.71
C SER A 701 3.79 35.79 -8.81
N LEU A 702 3.03 36.31 -7.83
CA LEU A 702 2.64 37.72 -7.73
C LEU A 702 3.36 38.47 -6.60
N ASP A 703 4.27 37.80 -5.91
CA ASP A 703 5.00 38.31 -4.75
C ASP A 703 6.00 39.44 -5.07
N ARG A 704 6.34 39.62 -6.35
CA ARG A 704 7.08 40.80 -6.84
C ARG A 704 6.23 42.08 -6.87
N LEU A 705 4.91 41.98 -6.62
CA LEU A 705 3.96 43.09 -6.54
C LEU A 705 3.85 43.92 -7.84
N ARG A 706 3.97 43.27 -9.00
CA ARG A 706 3.99 43.92 -10.32
C ARG A 706 2.70 43.73 -11.15
N LEU A 707 1.71 43.00 -10.65
CA LEU A 707 0.51 42.65 -11.41
C LEU A 707 -0.34 43.88 -11.77
N TYR A 708 -0.60 44.72 -10.76
CA TYR A 708 -1.36 45.96 -10.90
C TYR A 708 -0.89 46.94 -9.83
N THR A 709 -0.37 48.08 -10.27
CA THR A 709 0.23 49.11 -9.42
C THR A 709 -0.45 50.47 -9.63
N VAL A 710 -0.71 51.20 -8.55
CA VAL A 710 -1.27 52.55 -8.60
C VAL A 710 -0.46 53.49 -7.69
N PRO A 711 0.06 54.62 -8.22
CA PRO A 711 0.03 55.03 -9.62
C PRO A 711 0.83 54.07 -10.51
N ASP A 712 0.55 54.07 -11.81
CA ASP A 712 1.29 53.25 -12.79
C ASP A 712 2.72 53.79 -12.88
N ASP A 713 3.68 52.99 -12.38
CA ASP A 713 5.02 53.47 -12.07
C ASP A 713 6.00 53.14 -13.20
N VAL A 714 6.74 54.15 -13.66
CA VAL A 714 7.80 53.98 -14.69
C VAL A 714 9.05 53.34 -14.08
N VAL A 715 9.29 53.53 -12.77
CA VAL A 715 10.45 52.98 -12.04
C VAL A 715 10.00 51.82 -11.16
N LYS A 716 10.32 50.60 -11.59
CA LYS A 716 9.98 49.39 -10.84
C LYS A 716 10.85 49.28 -9.59
N THR A 717 10.27 49.59 -8.42
CA THR A 717 10.94 49.39 -7.13
C THR A 717 11.10 47.88 -6.88
N GLU A 718 12.31 47.42 -6.57
CA GLU A 718 12.55 46.04 -6.16
C GLU A 718 12.18 45.84 -4.69
N ILE A 719 11.35 44.84 -4.43
CA ILE A 719 10.93 44.49 -3.08
C ILE A 719 11.98 43.55 -2.48
N PRO A 720 12.62 43.89 -1.34
CA PRO A 720 13.59 43.01 -0.69
C PRO A 720 12.97 41.65 -0.29
N ASP A 721 13.76 40.59 -0.36
CA ASP A 721 13.25 39.21 -0.18
C ASP A 721 12.61 38.96 1.19
N ILE A 722 13.09 39.62 2.25
CA ILE A 722 12.48 39.51 3.58
C ILE A 722 11.01 39.96 3.59
N PHE A 723 10.65 41.00 2.83
CA PHE A 723 9.26 41.46 2.73
C PHE A 723 8.42 40.48 1.92
N ARG A 724 8.98 39.91 0.84
CA ARG A 724 8.31 38.87 0.05
C ARG A 724 8.03 37.64 0.91
N MET A 725 9.03 37.11 1.61
CA MET A 725 8.86 35.95 2.50
C MET A 725 7.80 36.19 3.58
N LEU A 726 7.84 37.32 4.29
CA LEU A 726 6.87 37.66 5.32
C LEU A 726 5.45 37.82 4.74
N LEU A 727 5.31 38.50 3.59
CA LEU A 727 4.03 38.66 2.92
C LEU A 727 3.47 37.31 2.45
N ASN A 728 4.30 36.49 1.81
CA ASN A 728 3.95 35.17 1.26
C ASN A 728 3.49 34.24 2.40
N LEU A 729 4.26 34.16 3.50
CA LEU A 729 3.90 33.38 4.67
C LEU A 729 2.63 33.90 5.37
N PHE A 730 2.53 35.20 5.61
CA PHE A 730 1.36 35.76 6.28
C PHE A 730 0.07 35.57 5.46
N SER A 731 0.17 35.66 4.14
CA SER A 731 -0.99 35.59 3.23
C SER A 731 -1.44 34.19 2.85
N GLY A 732 -0.64 33.16 3.12
CA GLY A 732 -1.03 31.77 2.83
C GLY A 732 -0.49 31.20 1.51
N GLN A 733 0.69 31.65 1.03
CA GLN A 733 1.30 31.13 -0.19
C GLN A 733 1.77 29.68 -0.01
N LEU A 734 1.53 28.82 -1.00
CA LEU A 734 1.82 27.38 -0.92
C LEU A 734 2.98 26.93 -1.82
N TYR A 735 3.24 27.67 -2.90
CA TYR A 735 4.29 27.36 -3.86
C TYR A 735 5.29 28.49 -3.97
N LEU A 736 6.56 28.12 -3.97
CA LEU A 736 7.71 29.01 -4.10
C LEU A 736 8.11 29.13 -5.58
N GLU A 737 8.74 30.23 -5.96
CA GLU A 737 9.18 30.52 -7.33
C GLU A 737 10.41 29.69 -7.71
N SER A 738 11.37 29.52 -6.79
CA SER A 738 12.66 28.88 -7.08
C SER A 738 13.24 28.11 -5.89
N TYR A 739 14.22 27.25 -6.19
CA TYR A 739 15.00 26.55 -5.16
C TYR A 739 15.82 27.50 -4.27
N SER A 740 16.23 28.67 -4.78
CA SER A 740 16.90 29.69 -3.95
C SER A 740 15.95 30.25 -2.90
N GLU A 741 14.71 30.58 -3.27
CA GLU A 741 13.69 31.07 -2.33
C GLU A 741 13.39 30.03 -1.24
N TYR A 742 13.39 28.74 -1.58
CA TYR A 742 13.29 27.65 -0.60
C TYR A 742 14.43 27.69 0.43
N ARG A 743 15.67 27.85 0.00
CA ARG A 743 16.82 27.91 0.91
C ARG A 743 16.76 29.12 1.82
N ASP A 744 16.41 30.29 1.27
CA ASP A 744 16.29 31.54 2.02
C ASP A 744 15.17 31.44 3.06
N LEU A 745 14.04 30.82 2.69
CA LEU A 745 12.93 30.57 3.60
C LEU A 745 13.33 29.59 4.72
N CYS A 746 14.04 28.50 4.40
CA CYS A 746 14.51 27.56 5.39
C CYS A 746 15.49 28.19 6.37
N GLU A 747 16.40 29.03 5.89
CA GLU A 747 17.32 29.79 6.73
C GLU A 747 16.55 30.75 7.66
N PHE A 748 15.56 31.47 7.12
CA PHE A 748 14.70 32.37 7.89
C PHE A 748 13.94 31.63 9.00
N LEU A 749 13.36 30.46 8.71
CA LEU A 749 12.60 29.65 9.67
C LEU A 749 13.48 28.85 10.63
N GLY A 750 14.79 28.76 10.38
CA GLY A 750 15.72 27.94 11.17
C GLY A 750 15.52 26.44 10.97
N VAL A 751 15.14 26.03 9.77
CA VAL A 751 14.89 24.62 9.41
C VAL A 751 15.92 24.11 8.41
N ALA A 752 16.19 22.81 8.43
CA ALA A 752 17.15 22.19 7.55
C ALA A 752 16.68 22.23 6.08
N SER A 753 17.51 22.80 5.20
CA SER A 753 17.31 22.79 3.74
C SER A 753 18.10 21.69 3.03
N VAL A 754 18.96 20.98 3.75
CA VAL A 754 19.82 19.90 3.24
C VAL A 754 19.88 18.77 4.26
N LYS A 755 20.33 17.59 3.82
CA LYS A 755 20.59 16.45 4.71
C LYS A 755 21.51 16.86 5.84
N THR A 756 21.13 16.53 7.08
CA THR A 756 21.82 16.92 8.31
C THR A 756 23.31 16.58 8.26
N PRO A 757 24.21 17.58 8.22
CA PRO A 757 25.64 17.38 8.33
C PRO A 757 26.03 16.86 9.73
N PRO A 758 27.18 16.16 9.88
CA PRO A 758 27.67 15.73 11.18
C PRO A 758 27.81 16.92 12.15
N GLY A 759 27.22 16.82 13.34
CA GLY A 759 27.30 17.84 14.40
C GLY A 759 26.12 18.82 14.49
N LEU A 760 25.17 18.77 13.55
CA LEU A 760 23.89 19.50 13.65
C LEU A 760 22.82 18.62 14.32
N VAL A 761 22.13 19.17 15.31
CA VAL A 761 20.98 18.51 15.96
C VAL A 761 19.70 19.10 15.36
N VAL A 762 19.03 18.29 14.56
CA VAL A 762 17.78 18.65 13.86
C VAL A 762 16.64 17.84 14.48
N ALA A 763 15.53 18.52 14.80
CA ALA A 763 14.31 17.88 15.27
C ALA A 763 13.59 17.11 14.16
N ALA A 764 12.63 16.26 14.52
CA ALA A 764 11.90 15.43 13.55
C ALA A 764 11.12 16.24 12.49
N ASP A 765 10.70 17.46 12.83
CA ASP A 765 10.04 18.39 11.91
C ASP A 765 11.03 19.18 11.05
N GLY A 766 12.33 18.94 11.18
CA GLY A 766 13.39 19.63 10.44
C GLY A 766 13.92 20.89 11.12
N PHE A 767 13.43 21.28 12.30
CA PHE A 767 13.92 22.47 13.02
C PHE A 767 15.31 22.27 13.63
N ILE A 768 16.21 23.25 13.45
CA ILE A 768 17.59 23.17 13.91
C ILE A 768 17.65 23.58 15.38
N LYS A 769 17.84 22.60 16.29
CA LYS A 769 17.93 22.82 17.74
C LYS A 769 19.31 23.31 18.18
N ARG A 770 20.39 22.78 17.57
CA ARG A 770 21.78 23.18 17.83
C ARG A 770 22.60 23.09 16.54
N GLY A 771 23.29 24.17 16.17
CA GLY A 771 24.08 24.27 14.95
C GLY A 771 25.27 25.24 15.07
N PHE A 772 26.09 25.30 14.03
CA PHE A 772 27.32 26.11 13.96
C PHE A 772 27.11 27.59 14.37
N PRO A 773 28.12 28.24 14.99
CA PRO A 773 28.04 29.66 15.32
C PRO A 773 27.90 30.49 14.04
N GLY A 774 26.70 31.02 13.78
CA GLY A 774 26.38 31.78 12.57
C GLY A 774 24.95 31.60 12.04
N ALA A 775 24.22 30.56 12.45
CA ALA A 775 22.81 30.39 12.10
C ALA A 775 21.95 31.44 12.82
N LYS A 776 21.42 32.43 12.07
CA LYS A 776 20.55 33.50 12.58
C LYS A 776 19.12 32.99 12.78
N THR A 777 18.88 32.04 13.68
CA THR A 777 17.51 31.63 13.98
C THR A 777 16.90 32.63 14.96
N GLY A 778 15.97 33.46 14.48
CA GLY A 778 15.23 34.41 15.32
C GLY A 778 14.17 33.77 16.22
N PHE A 779 13.90 32.46 16.03
CA PHE A 779 12.87 31.71 16.73
C PHE A 779 13.45 30.89 17.90
N SER A 780 12.77 30.91 19.04
CA SER A 780 13.12 30.10 20.23
C SER A 780 12.58 28.68 20.18
N GLN A 781 11.57 28.42 19.35
CA GLN A 781 10.95 27.12 19.10
C GLN A 781 10.52 27.00 17.64
N SER A 782 10.22 25.77 17.17
CA SER A 782 9.86 25.52 15.78
C SER A 782 8.61 26.31 15.35
N PRO A 783 8.69 27.16 14.30
CA PRO A 783 7.53 27.88 13.78
C PRO A 783 6.64 27.02 12.88
N LEU A 784 7.01 25.78 12.59
CA LEU A 784 6.37 24.95 11.56
C LEU A 784 4.93 24.57 11.92
N LYS A 785 4.65 24.25 13.19
CA LYS A 785 3.27 23.92 13.62
C LYS A 785 2.33 25.12 13.54
N PHE A 786 2.83 26.31 13.89
CA PHE A 786 2.11 27.57 13.70
C PHE A 786 1.79 27.80 12.22
N LEU A 787 2.77 27.61 11.33
CA LEU A 787 2.58 27.76 9.89
C LEU A 787 1.63 26.73 9.32
N GLU A 788 1.69 25.47 9.75
CA GLU A 788 0.77 24.41 9.32
C GLU A 788 -0.68 24.82 9.58
N ILE A 789 -1.00 25.32 10.77
CA ILE A 789 -2.35 25.76 11.15
C ILE A 789 -2.76 27.03 10.40
N LEU A 790 -1.87 28.01 10.34
CA LEU A 790 -2.12 29.25 9.59
C LEU A 790 -2.46 28.95 8.12
N MET A 791 -1.68 28.06 7.50
CA MET A 791 -1.80 27.74 6.08
C MET A 791 -2.98 26.85 5.78
N SER A 792 -3.21 25.79 6.56
CA SER A 792 -4.23 24.78 6.27
C SER A 792 -5.60 25.13 6.85
N GLN A 793 -5.67 25.61 8.10
CA GLN A 793 -6.93 25.85 8.80
C GLN A 793 -7.45 27.27 8.59
N ILE A 794 -6.57 28.27 8.73
CA ILE A 794 -6.99 29.69 8.76
C ILE A 794 -7.08 30.29 7.36
N ARG A 795 -6.04 30.14 6.54
CA ARG A 795 -5.99 30.74 5.18
C ARG A 795 -6.77 29.94 4.13
N LYS A 796 -7.12 28.70 4.46
CA LYS A 796 -7.58 27.67 3.53
C LYS A 796 -8.74 26.84 4.07
N ASP A 797 -9.43 27.26 5.11
CA ASP A 797 -10.67 26.59 5.58
C ASP A 797 -10.54 25.06 5.77
N CYS A 798 -9.43 24.61 6.39
CA CYS A 798 -9.10 23.21 6.65
C CYS A 798 -8.86 22.34 5.40
N GLN A 799 -8.38 22.94 4.30
CA GLN A 799 -7.93 22.18 3.13
C GLN A 799 -6.57 21.51 3.36
N ARG A 800 -6.37 20.36 2.70
CA ARG A 800 -5.07 19.67 2.68
C ARG A 800 -4.04 20.51 1.92
N ILE A 801 -2.81 20.59 2.45
CA ILE A 801 -1.69 21.31 1.82
C ILE A 801 -0.45 20.44 1.56
N GLY A 802 -0.47 19.17 1.96
CA GLY A 802 0.72 18.31 2.03
C GLY A 802 1.49 18.11 0.71
N ARG A 803 0.81 18.24 -0.44
CA ARG A 803 1.46 18.16 -1.78
C ARG A 803 2.14 19.45 -2.23
N THR A 804 2.04 20.53 -1.47
CA THR A 804 2.61 21.83 -1.84
C THR A 804 4.05 21.98 -1.31
N HIS A 805 4.81 22.96 -1.80
CA HIS A 805 6.16 23.22 -1.28
C HIS A 805 6.11 23.53 0.22
N ILE A 806 5.21 24.43 0.64
CA ILE A 806 5.05 24.76 2.06
C ILE A 806 4.55 23.56 2.86
N GLY A 807 3.62 22.76 2.33
CA GLY A 807 3.14 21.53 2.98
C GLY A 807 4.24 20.52 3.25
N LYS A 808 5.14 20.30 2.29
CA LYS A 808 6.34 19.46 2.43
C LYS A 808 7.28 20.03 3.50
N ILE A 809 7.53 21.34 3.50
CA ILE A 809 8.39 22.02 4.49
C ILE A 809 7.86 21.90 5.92
N VAL A 810 6.57 22.19 6.16
CA VAL A 810 5.98 22.10 7.51
C VAL A 810 5.89 20.66 8.02
N SER A 811 5.96 19.69 7.10
CA SER A 811 6.02 18.25 7.41
C SER A 811 7.46 17.74 7.58
N GLY A 812 8.47 18.61 7.53
CA GLY A 812 9.88 18.26 7.69
C GLY A 812 10.53 17.58 6.48
N GLN A 813 9.92 17.64 5.30
CA GLN A 813 10.49 17.09 4.07
C GLN A 813 11.48 18.06 3.42
N LEU A 814 12.56 17.52 2.86
CA LEU A 814 13.51 18.28 2.04
C LEU A 814 12.97 18.44 0.62
N LEU A 815 13.15 19.62 0.06
CA LEU A 815 12.92 19.88 -1.37
C LEU A 815 14.25 19.87 -2.10
N PHE A 816 14.24 19.46 -3.37
CA PHE A 816 15.41 19.41 -4.24
C PHE A 816 15.22 20.34 -5.45
N PRO A 817 16.28 20.72 -6.19
CA PRO A 817 16.14 21.58 -7.37
C PRO A 817 15.10 21.07 -8.39
N LEU A 818 15.00 19.76 -8.56
CA LEU A 818 14.02 19.10 -9.44
C LEU A 818 12.56 19.38 -9.05
N ASP A 819 12.27 19.67 -7.77
CA ASP A 819 10.92 20.08 -7.35
C ASP A 819 10.50 21.44 -7.94
N PHE A 820 11.42 22.18 -8.57
CA PHE A 820 11.18 23.52 -9.11
C PHE A 820 11.32 23.58 -10.63
N GLU A 821 11.70 22.48 -11.28
CA GLU A 821 11.82 22.40 -12.74
C GLU A 821 10.48 21.99 -13.37
N GLU A 822 10.10 22.63 -14.48
CA GLU A 822 8.95 22.21 -15.31
C GLU A 822 9.38 20.95 -16.09
N SER A 823 9.09 19.76 -15.56
CA SER A 823 9.64 18.52 -16.12
C SER A 823 8.83 17.96 -17.30
N ALA A 824 9.43 18.02 -18.48
CA ALA A 824 9.23 17.01 -19.52
C ALA A 824 10.45 16.05 -19.66
N THR A 825 11.57 16.32 -18.98
CA THR A 825 12.85 15.62 -19.24
C THR A 825 13.56 15.00 -18.03
N ALA A 826 13.08 15.19 -16.79
CA ALA A 826 13.85 14.82 -15.59
C ALA A 826 13.77 13.33 -15.17
N CYS A 827 12.79 12.55 -15.64
CA CYS A 827 12.57 11.19 -15.13
C CYS A 827 13.66 10.16 -15.52
N ILE A 828 14.52 10.44 -16.50
CA ILE A 828 15.50 9.46 -17.00
C ILE A 828 16.81 9.48 -16.17
N GLU A 829 17.19 10.61 -15.56
CA GLU A 829 18.45 10.70 -14.80
C GLU A 829 18.33 10.24 -13.33
N ALA A 830 17.12 10.31 -12.74
CA ALA A 830 16.88 9.89 -11.36
C ALA A 830 17.06 8.37 -11.14
N GLY A 831 16.77 7.55 -12.16
CA GLY A 831 17.01 6.10 -12.10
C GLY A 831 18.50 5.72 -12.16
N LEU A 832 19.34 6.58 -12.74
CA LEU A 832 20.77 6.33 -12.93
C LEU A 832 21.63 6.88 -11.78
N GLN A 833 21.26 8.01 -11.18
CA GLN A 833 22.02 8.54 -10.03
C GLN A 833 21.82 7.71 -8.74
N MET A 834 20.64 7.12 -8.54
CA MET A 834 20.37 6.24 -7.38
C MET A 834 21.13 4.90 -7.45
N ALA A 835 21.56 4.46 -8.63
CA ALA A 835 22.36 3.25 -8.81
C ALA A 835 23.87 3.49 -8.66
N SER A 836 24.34 4.74 -8.76
CA SER A 836 25.76 5.09 -8.65
C SER A 836 26.27 5.34 -7.23
N LEU A 837 25.38 5.25 -6.22
CA LEU A 837 25.75 5.40 -4.82
C LEU A 837 25.42 4.10 -4.07
N GLY A 838 26.38 3.18 -4.10
CA GLY A 838 26.46 2.10 -3.12
C GLY A 838 27.91 1.71 -2.86
N PRO A 839 28.22 1.08 -1.72
CA PRO A 839 27.45 0.99 -0.48
C PRO A 839 27.57 2.25 0.39
#